data_AF-A0A202DXR7-F1
#
_entry.id   AF-A0A202DXR7-F1
#
_cell.length_a   1.000
_cell.length_b   1.000
_cell.length_c   1.000
_cell.angle_alpha   90.00
_cell.angle_beta   90.00
_cell.angle_gamma   90.00
#
_symmetry.space_group_name_H-M   'P 1'
#
loop_
_entity.id
_entity.type
_entity.pdbx_description
1 polymer ?
#
loop_
_entity_poly.entity_id
_entity_poly.type
_entity_poly.pdbx_seq_one_letter_code
_entity_poly.pdbx_strand_id
1 'polypeptide(L)'
;MDRDSTSRTWRIGFALFFGMAIMFAFLNSRIEYVLDATGMSGRDLVEEHAAEVKDATQGGEVKLEMPTRPYLWNGGMVSLRNSGQVKVDGKVRDWKLQAGALYTPDARNSSAFASVWFHTMFDDDNFYIFARVRDTRPKNATVVLKDPAHFPYLEVNLKTDQPVAIRCWNNGHVDGVMQLYYYSPARFPRPDQEGPGKDELFEEDELRYRVDGRDLGGQMKIADHDDNAGYDVECAIPWKALCIDVAKAPKAGDVANVLFGARLSQVKRLGYLVKTLNDKEPLTPLHFLDYTPPASFPVLFNTDGKTVKAFRTYIDAKQHRLMVDVDKTTSVFKVHNTRLFIPPPTRKMAIDGGRGDWNPNASLFLAERANELGRAHLRLLTCADDEKIYFWARVFDPAPGMPEDRVSIYLKTDKAHEIRSTAKELTLDGKPIADEGAQLKANIWPLGYGYQMEFSVPWSVLTVDGKKPTASIPCMVECQFNPQWVLRGVFPYELAEPDPKDPSTWGEAVFTDVSPTTPLPIPTMTGDVVCYDVDPANPMKISFPRGKGVARSPRATENTMLDILPGKSWINGEPDGWELKTGQFICSDVGILRNSSSAWVHGMYDQENLYFLFEIKDSSPLEYETGKMTGNDFVRISLRTDQFAYITQCIHRETGKIKTNVKVRPFVKGKRNAGKLRTVIPEGIYGVAKRFADGTG
;
A
#
# COMPACT_ATOMS: atom_id res chain seq x y z
N MET A 1 -72.47 -11.38 -25.37
CA MET A 1 -71.77 -10.65 -24.30
C MET A 1 -71.12 -11.68 -23.40
N ASP A 2 -69.79 -11.62 -23.33
CA ASP A 2 -68.92 -12.71 -22.94
C ASP A 2 -68.79 -12.87 -21.41
N ARG A 3 -69.04 -14.07 -20.89
CA ARG A 3 -69.16 -14.37 -19.45
C ARG A 3 -67.82 -14.63 -18.75
N ASP A 4 -66.70 -14.57 -19.48
CA ASP A 4 -65.39 -15.01 -18.99
C ASP A 4 -64.49 -13.91 -18.39
N SER A 5 -64.82 -12.63 -18.57
CA SER A 5 -63.97 -11.54 -18.06
C SER A 5 -64.12 -11.31 -16.55
N THR A 6 -65.29 -11.59 -15.97
CA THR A 6 -65.57 -11.35 -14.55
C THR A 6 -64.84 -12.33 -13.63
N SER A 7 -64.67 -13.59 -14.05
CA SER A 7 -64.01 -14.64 -13.26
C SER A 7 -62.52 -14.39 -13.04
N ARG A 8 -61.83 -13.80 -14.05
CA ARG A 8 -60.40 -13.48 -13.97
C ARG A 8 -60.10 -12.34 -13.01
N THR A 9 -60.93 -11.30 -13.01
CA THR A 9 -60.75 -10.13 -12.13
C THR A 9 -60.93 -10.50 -10.66
N TRP A 10 -61.90 -11.37 -10.35
CA TRP A 10 -62.10 -11.86 -8.97
C TRP A 10 -60.94 -12.72 -8.48
N ARG A 11 -60.34 -13.57 -9.31
CA ARG A 11 -59.18 -14.40 -8.93
C ARG A 11 -57.93 -13.56 -8.66
N ILE A 12 -57.70 -12.51 -9.46
CA ILE A 12 -56.58 -11.59 -9.25
C ILE A 12 -56.80 -10.74 -7.98
N GLY A 13 -58.02 -10.24 -7.78
CA GLY A 13 -58.38 -9.50 -6.56
C GLY A 13 -58.21 -10.34 -5.29
N PHE A 14 -58.65 -11.61 -5.34
CA PHE A 14 -58.53 -12.52 -4.20
C PHE A 14 -57.07 -12.88 -3.88
N ALA A 15 -56.24 -13.11 -4.91
CA ALA A 15 -54.81 -13.38 -4.73
C ALA A 15 -54.04 -12.17 -4.16
N LEU A 16 -54.37 -10.95 -4.60
CA LEU A 16 -53.78 -9.72 -4.06
C LEU A 16 -54.21 -9.48 -2.61
N PHE A 17 -55.48 -9.72 -2.28
CA PHE A 17 -55.99 -9.58 -0.92
C PHE A 17 -55.31 -10.57 0.05
N PHE A 18 -55.16 -11.84 -0.37
CA PHE A 18 -54.47 -12.86 0.43
C PHE A 18 -52.97 -12.59 0.58
N GLY A 19 -52.32 -12.09 -0.48
CA GLY A 19 -50.92 -11.68 -0.43
C GLY A 19 -50.67 -10.51 0.53
N MET A 20 -51.57 -9.53 0.58
CA MET A 20 -51.49 -8.43 1.54
C MET A 20 -51.75 -8.89 2.97
N ALA A 21 -52.71 -9.79 3.21
CA ALA A 21 -52.99 -10.32 4.54
C ALA A 21 -51.80 -11.10 5.13
N ILE A 22 -51.09 -11.88 4.30
CA ILE A 22 -49.86 -12.58 4.70
C ILE A 22 -48.72 -11.60 4.99
N MET A 23 -48.56 -10.54 4.18
CA MET A 23 -47.59 -9.47 4.48
C MET A 23 -47.93 -8.74 5.78
N PHE A 24 -49.21 -8.47 6.06
CA PHE A 24 -49.64 -7.81 7.28
C PHE A 24 -49.36 -8.67 8.52
N ALA A 25 -49.59 -9.98 8.44
CA ALA A 25 -49.24 -10.92 9.51
C ALA A 25 -47.70 -11.03 9.74
N PHE A 26 -46.91 -10.95 8.67
CA PHE A 26 -45.44 -10.93 8.74
C PHE A 26 -44.86 -9.62 9.29
N LEU A 27 -45.51 -8.48 9.01
CA LEU A 27 -45.11 -7.19 9.58
C LEU A 27 -45.53 -7.05 11.04
N ASN A 28 -46.75 -7.48 11.42
CA ASN A 28 -47.21 -7.39 12.80
C ASN A 28 -46.42 -8.28 13.76
N SER A 29 -46.01 -9.48 13.35
CA SER A 29 -45.21 -10.38 14.19
C SER A 29 -43.80 -9.85 14.52
N ARG A 30 -43.27 -8.89 13.75
CA ARG A 30 -42.00 -8.21 14.06
C ARG A 30 -42.16 -6.93 14.88
N ILE A 31 -43.32 -6.29 14.80
CA ILE A 31 -43.62 -5.07 15.55
C ILE A 31 -43.92 -5.41 17.01
N GLU A 32 -44.65 -6.48 17.30
CA GLU A 32 -44.91 -6.91 18.69
C GLU A 32 -43.62 -7.28 19.44
N TYR A 33 -42.64 -7.91 18.77
CA TYR A 33 -41.34 -8.24 19.38
C TYR A 33 -40.49 -7.00 19.74
N VAL A 34 -40.66 -5.90 19.01
CA VAL A 34 -39.93 -4.64 19.26
C VAL A 34 -40.64 -3.78 20.30
N LEU A 35 -41.98 -3.80 20.33
CA LEU A 35 -42.76 -3.05 21.31
C LEU A 35 -42.70 -3.68 22.72
N ASP A 36 -42.62 -5.01 22.83
CA ASP A 36 -42.39 -5.71 24.12
C ASP A 36 -40.98 -5.45 24.69
N ALA A 37 -39.99 -5.23 23.82
CA ALA A 37 -38.60 -4.99 24.24
C ALA A 37 -38.35 -3.55 24.73
N THR A 38 -39.23 -2.60 24.38
CA THR A 38 -39.05 -1.16 24.67
C THR A 38 -40.13 -0.58 25.60
N GLY A 39 -41.22 -1.30 25.85
CA GLY A 39 -42.28 -0.86 26.76
C GLY A 39 -43.08 0.37 26.29
N MET A 40 -42.97 0.74 25.01
CA MET A 40 -43.64 1.91 24.42
C MET A 40 -44.86 1.49 23.60
N SER A 41 -45.91 2.32 23.59
CA SER A 41 -47.05 2.11 22.71
C SER A 41 -46.75 2.64 21.31
N GLY A 42 -47.29 2.00 20.26
CA GLY A 42 -47.07 2.44 18.88
C GLY A 42 -47.57 3.87 18.56
N ARG A 43 -48.30 4.51 19.48
CA ARG A 43 -48.78 5.89 19.37
C ARG A 43 -47.70 6.91 19.78
N ASP A 44 -46.85 6.56 20.73
CA ASP A 44 -45.80 7.44 21.27
C ASP A 44 -44.71 7.70 20.22
N LEU A 45 -44.39 6.69 19.40
CA LEU A 45 -43.37 6.76 18.35
C LEU A 45 -43.76 7.70 17.19
N VAL A 46 -45.06 7.86 16.93
CA VAL A 46 -45.59 8.67 15.82
C VAL A 46 -45.69 10.15 16.23
N GLU A 47 -46.00 10.42 17.49
CA GLU A 47 -46.10 11.78 18.02
C GLU A 47 -44.72 12.43 18.24
N GLU A 48 -43.69 11.65 18.62
CA GLU A 48 -42.31 12.13 18.74
C GLU A 48 -41.69 12.51 17.38
N HIS A 49 -41.91 11.70 16.33
CA HIS A 49 -41.41 11.97 14.99
C HIS A 49 -42.14 13.13 14.28
N ALA A 50 -43.40 13.38 14.63
CA ALA A 50 -44.17 14.51 14.09
C ALA A 50 -43.74 15.86 14.70
N ALA A 51 -43.16 15.86 15.91
CA ALA A 51 -42.63 17.06 16.54
C ALA A 51 -41.27 17.48 15.94
N GLU A 52 -40.36 16.54 15.67
CA GLU A 52 -39.03 16.84 15.09
C GLU A 52 -39.08 17.40 13.66
N VAL A 53 -40.08 17.00 12.86
CA VAL A 53 -40.23 17.48 11.47
C VAL A 53 -40.80 18.91 11.41
N LYS A 54 -41.49 19.37 12.46
CA LYS A 54 -42.16 20.68 12.46
C LYS A 54 -41.21 21.84 12.80
N ASP A 55 -40.13 21.58 13.56
CA ASP A 55 -39.12 22.60 13.90
C ASP A 55 -38.12 22.87 12.76
N ALA A 56 -37.98 21.98 11.78
CA ALA A 56 -37.01 22.12 10.69
C ALA A 56 -37.43 23.06 9.53
N THR A 57 -38.63 23.65 9.56
CA THR A 57 -39.19 24.41 8.40
C THR A 57 -39.48 25.90 8.63
N GLN A 58 -39.02 26.51 9.72
CA GLN A 58 -39.14 27.96 9.90
C GLN A 58 -37.81 28.71 9.68
N GLY A 59 -37.64 29.29 8.47
CA GLY A 59 -37.21 30.68 8.32
C GLY A 59 -35.72 31.05 8.34
N GLY A 60 -34.79 30.16 8.00
CA GLY A 60 -33.36 30.49 7.84
C GLY A 60 -32.87 30.34 6.40
N GLU A 61 -32.18 31.35 5.88
CA GLU A 61 -31.52 31.34 4.56
C GLU A 61 -30.57 30.13 4.44
N VAL A 62 -30.93 29.14 3.61
CA VAL A 62 -30.10 27.94 3.39
C VAL A 62 -28.94 28.32 2.48
N LYS A 63 -27.78 28.64 3.07
CA LYS A 63 -26.50 28.50 2.38
C LYS A 63 -26.31 27.02 2.05
N LEU A 64 -26.46 26.67 0.78
CA LEU A 64 -26.02 25.38 0.24
C LEU A 64 -24.49 25.31 0.36
N GLU A 65 -23.98 24.86 1.51
CA GLU A 65 -22.61 24.39 1.61
C GLU A 65 -22.52 23.09 0.79
N MET A 66 -21.78 23.14 -0.32
CA MET A 66 -21.50 21.94 -1.09
C MET A 66 -20.66 20.98 -0.23
N PRO A 67 -20.99 19.69 -0.14
CA PRO A 67 -20.18 18.72 0.58
C PRO A 67 -18.78 18.66 -0.02
N THR A 68 -17.76 18.83 0.83
CA THR A 68 -16.34 18.68 0.50
C THR A 68 -16.11 17.27 -0.09
N ARG A 69 -15.62 17.22 -1.34
CA ARG A 69 -15.38 15.97 -2.06
C ARG A 69 -14.08 15.32 -1.57
N PRO A 70 -13.97 13.98 -1.56
CA PRO A 70 -12.76 13.31 -1.11
C PRO A 70 -11.60 13.47 -2.10
N TYR A 71 -10.48 14.01 -1.64
CA TYR A 71 -9.24 14.15 -2.41
C TYR A 71 -8.20 13.10 -2.00
N LEU A 72 -7.33 12.75 -2.95
CA LEU A 72 -6.17 11.90 -2.74
C LEU A 72 -4.95 12.77 -2.47
N TRP A 73 -4.33 12.59 -1.31
CA TRP A 73 -3.10 13.31 -0.94
C TRP A 73 -1.95 12.30 -0.78
N ASN A 74 -0.86 12.52 -1.50
CA ASN A 74 0.38 11.75 -1.35
C ASN A 74 1.33 12.55 -0.44
N GLY A 75 1.66 11.99 0.74
CA GLY A 75 2.48 12.65 1.78
C GLY A 75 3.99 12.76 1.48
N GLY A 76 4.37 12.83 0.21
CA GLY A 76 5.74 12.86 -0.27
C GLY A 76 5.93 11.98 -1.51
N MET A 77 6.74 12.42 -2.46
CA MET A 77 7.21 11.61 -3.59
C MET A 77 8.69 11.31 -3.45
N VAL A 78 9.15 10.25 -4.11
CA VAL A 78 10.56 9.88 -4.17
C VAL A 78 11.01 9.95 -5.62
N SER A 79 12.09 10.69 -5.86
CA SER A 79 12.85 10.61 -7.11
C SER A 79 14.02 9.65 -6.91
N LEU A 80 14.09 8.61 -7.75
CA LEU A 80 15.14 7.60 -7.66
C LEU A 80 16.30 7.95 -8.57
N ARG A 81 17.54 7.80 -8.10
CA ARG A 81 18.69 7.99 -8.96
C ARG A 81 18.74 6.91 -10.03
N ASN A 82 18.90 7.32 -11.27
CA ASN A 82 19.21 6.43 -12.36
C ASN A 82 20.72 6.26 -12.48
N SER A 83 21.18 5.02 -12.59
CA SER A 83 22.60 4.70 -12.80
C SER A 83 22.96 4.55 -14.28
N GLY A 84 21.98 4.67 -15.18
CA GLY A 84 22.16 4.60 -16.62
C GLY A 84 21.50 5.80 -17.33
N GLN A 85 21.60 5.84 -18.65
CA GLN A 85 20.90 6.83 -19.46
C GLN A 85 19.43 6.41 -19.62
N VAL A 86 18.48 7.24 -19.18
CA VAL A 86 17.06 7.06 -19.53
C VAL A 86 16.91 7.43 -21.00
N LYS A 87 16.29 6.55 -21.78
CA LYS A 87 15.99 6.76 -23.19
C LYS A 87 14.56 7.27 -23.31
N VAL A 88 14.43 8.58 -23.54
CA VAL A 88 13.13 9.25 -23.74
C VAL A 88 12.46 8.79 -25.05
N ASP A 89 11.71 7.70 -25.00
CA ASP A 89 11.03 7.08 -26.14
C ASP A 89 9.52 6.83 -25.93
N GLY A 90 8.98 7.33 -24.82
CA GLY A 90 7.59 7.25 -24.42
C GLY A 90 7.24 5.88 -23.83
N LYS A 91 8.23 5.08 -23.44
CA LYS A 91 8.03 3.74 -22.88
C LYS A 91 8.57 3.67 -21.46
N VAL A 92 8.07 2.70 -20.72
CA VAL A 92 8.34 2.56 -19.30
C VAL A 92 9.52 1.62 -18.97
N ARG A 93 10.24 1.11 -19.99
CA ARG A 93 11.11 -0.08 -19.85
C ARG A 93 12.37 0.17 -19.00
N ASP A 94 12.84 1.39 -19.01
CA ASP A 94 14.03 1.90 -18.33
C ASP A 94 13.69 2.65 -17.03
N TRP A 95 12.42 2.62 -16.62
CA TRP A 95 11.94 3.30 -15.43
C TRP A 95 11.94 2.41 -14.18
N LYS A 96 12.43 2.97 -13.08
CA LYS A 96 12.31 2.39 -11.74
C LYS A 96 10.92 2.71 -11.16
N LEU A 97 9.94 1.83 -11.44
CA LEU A 97 8.53 2.07 -11.10
C LEU A 97 8.17 1.94 -9.60
N GLN A 98 9.14 1.61 -8.75
CA GLN A 98 8.91 1.40 -7.32
C GLN A 98 8.50 2.69 -6.58
N ALA A 99 8.75 3.87 -7.16
CA ALA A 99 8.47 5.18 -6.56
C ALA A 99 7.35 5.97 -7.28
N GLY A 100 6.33 5.27 -7.80
CA GLY A 100 5.19 5.91 -8.46
C GLY A 100 4.17 6.54 -7.51
N ALA A 101 3.54 7.61 -7.96
CA ALA A 101 2.42 8.28 -7.29
C ALA A 101 1.20 8.32 -8.21
N LEU A 102 0.08 7.74 -7.76
CA LEU A 102 -1.19 7.85 -8.47
C LEU A 102 -1.92 9.14 -8.08
N TYR A 103 -2.33 9.90 -9.09
CA TYR A 103 -3.17 11.07 -8.98
C TYR A 103 -4.50 10.85 -9.70
N THR A 104 -5.62 11.04 -9.00
CA THR A 104 -6.96 11.01 -9.61
C THR A 104 -7.87 12.00 -8.90
N PRO A 105 -8.60 12.86 -9.65
CA PRO A 105 -9.38 13.96 -9.08
C PRO A 105 -10.59 13.48 -8.24
N ASP A 106 -11.08 12.27 -8.51
CA ASP A 106 -12.11 11.57 -7.75
C ASP A 106 -11.80 10.06 -7.80
N ALA A 107 -11.21 9.48 -6.75
CA ALA A 107 -10.82 8.07 -6.83
C ALA A 107 -12.02 7.10 -6.96
N ARG A 108 -13.22 7.51 -6.52
CA ARG A 108 -14.42 6.66 -6.56
C ARG A 108 -14.99 6.57 -7.97
N ASN A 109 -14.97 7.67 -8.72
CA ASN A 109 -15.56 7.71 -10.05
C ASN A 109 -14.51 7.84 -11.17
N SER A 110 -13.52 8.72 -11.03
CA SER A 110 -12.64 9.12 -12.13
C SER A 110 -11.45 8.22 -12.39
N SER A 111 -11.04 7.36 -11.45
CA SER A 111 -9.89 6.45 -11.67
C SER A 111 -10.05 5.53 -12.90
N ALA A 112 -11.29 5.24 -13.30
CA ALA A 112 -11.58 4.44 -14.49
C ALA A 112 -11.45 5.21 -15.81
N PHE A 113 -11.56 6.55 -15.80
CA PHE A 113 -11.67 7.37 -17.01
C PHE A 113 -10.71 8.56 -17.12
N ALA A 114 -10.13 9.02 -16.01
CA ALA A 114 -9.30 10.20 -15.87
C ALA A 114 -8.35 10.07 -14.64
N SER A 115 -7.12 9.61 -14.86
CA SER A 115 -6.10 9.48 -13.81
C SER A 115 -4.69 9.63 -14.37
N VAL A 116 -3.72 10.01 -13.55
CA VAL A 116 -2.31 10.07 -13.93
C VAL A 116 -1.44 9.33 -12.92
N TRP A 117 -0.56 8.47 -13.40
CA TRP A 117 0.51 7.87 -12.59
C TRP A 117 1.81 8.59 -12.87
N PHE A 118 2.36 9.29 -11.88
CA PHE A 118 3.64 9.99 -11.98
C PHE A 118 4.78 9.16 -11.42
N HIS A 119 5.91 9.18 -12.09
CA HIS A 119 7.19 8.64 -11.66
C HIS A 119 8.27 9.69 -11.92
N THR A 120 9.22 9.80 -11.00
CA THR A 120 10.36 10.71 -11.13
C THR A 120 11.66 9.97 -10.92
N MET A 121 12.65 10.30 -11.74
CA MET A 121 14.03 9.82 -11.59
C MET A 121 14.99 11.00 -11.76
N PHE A 122 16.24 10.83 -11.40
CA PHE A 122 17.28 11.82 -11.64
C PHE A 122 18.64 11.18 -11.88
N ASP A 123 19.52 11.87 -12.59
CA ASP A 123 20.95 11.59 -12.60
C ASP A 123 21.74 12.90 -12.46
N ASP A 124 23.04 12.87 -12.76
CA ASP A 124 23.92 14.02 -12.62
C ASP A 124 23.61 15.13 -13.65
N ASP A 125 22.93 14.80 -14.75
CA ASP A 125 22.69 15.70 -15.88
C ASP A 125 21.23 16.15 -15.97
N ASN A 126 20.27 15.29 -15.61
CA ASN A 126 18.86 15.46 -15.89
C ASN A 126 17.93 15.08 -14.72
N PHE A 127 16.80 15.78 -14.68
CA PHE A 127 15.59 15.37 -13.99
C PHE A 127 14.63 14.69 -14.97
N TYR A 128 14.13 13.52 -14.61
CA TYR A 128 13.25 12.72 -15.46
C TYR A 128 11.83 12.68 -14.89
N ILE A 129 10.84 12.84 -15.76
CA ILE A 129 9.41 12.69 -15.43
C ILE A 129 8.79 11.65 -16.37
N PHE A 130 8.12 10.65 -15.81
CA PHE A 130 7.23 9.77 -16.56
C PHE A 130 5.83 9.86 -15.98
N ALA A 131 4.86 10.04 -16.86
CA ALA A 131 3.47 10.18 -16.50
C ALA A 131 2.61 9.31 -17.41
N ARG A 132 1.99 8.29 -16.82
CA ARG A 132 0.97 7.50 -17.52
C ARG A 132 -0.39 8.13 -17.32
N VAL A 133 -0.90 8.74 -18.39
CA VAL A 133 -2.19 9.43 -18.39
C VAL A 133 -3.25 8.48 -18.91
N ARG A 134 -4.24 8.20 -18.07
CA ARG A 134 -5.47 7.52 -18.48
C ARG A 134 -6.51 8.58 -18.82
N ASP A 135 -6.83 8.70 -20.11
CA ASP A 135 -7.89 9.56 -20.62
C ASP A 135 -8.67 8.79 -21.68
N THR A 136 -9.81 8.23 -21.26
CA THR A 136 -10.54 7.21 -22.04
C THR A 136 -11.44 7.76 -23.16
N ARG A 137 -11.45 9.08 -23.41
CA ARG A 137 -12.20 9.63 -24.55
C ARG A 137 -11.33 9.68 -25.81
N PRO A 138 -11.91 9.44 -26.99
CA PRO A 138 -11.14 9.26 -28.22
C PRO A 138 -10.37 10.53 -28.58
N LYS A 139 -9.08 10.34 -28.94
CA LYS A 139 -8.13 11.34 -29.47
C LYS A 139 -8.62 12.11 -30.71
N ASN A 140 -9.77 11.73 -31.27
CA ASN A 140 -10.28 12.21 -32.55
C ASN A 140 -11.21 13.43 -32.45
N ALA A 141 -11.32 14.07 -31.30
CA ALA A 141 -11.86 15.43 -31.26
C ALA A 141 -10.75 16.38 -31.73
N THR A 142 -10.51 16.44 -33.04
CA THR A 142 -9.89 17.57 -33.76
C THR A 142 -10.79 18.81 -33.64
N VAL A 143 -11.17 19.16 -32.41
CA VAL A 143 -11.55 20.52 -32.12
C VAL A 143 -10.25 21.27 -32.19
N VAL A 144 -10.05 22.02 -33.28
CA VAL A 144 -9.03 23.06 -33.39
C VAL A 144 -9.34 24.06 -32.27
N LEU A 145 -8.88 23.76 -31.06
CA LEU A 145 -8.86 24.70 -29.97
C LEU A 145 -7.80 25.72 -30.40
N LYS A 146 -8.26 26.89 -30.84
CA LYS A 146 -7.39 28.01 -31.22
C LYS A 146 -6.54 28.51 -30.05
N ASP A 147 -6.88 28.10 -28.83
CA ASP A 147 -6.22 28.51 -27.60
C ASP A 147 -5.47 27.33 -26.95
N PRO A 148 -4.12 27.37 -26.91
CA PRO A 148 -3.29 26.39 -26.24
C PRO A 148 -3.66 26.13 -24.77
N ALA A 149 -4.26 27.12 -24.10
CA ALA A 149 -4.69 26.98 -22.72
C ALA A 149 -5.78 25.91 -22.52
N HIS A 150 -6.37 25.37 -23.59
CA HIS A 150 -7.42 24.35 -23.50
C HIS A 150 -6.94 22.91 -23.79
N PHE A 151 -5.66 22.70 -24.14
CA PHE A 151 -5.15 21.35 -24.35
C PHE A 151 -5.01 20.58 -23.03
N PRO A 152 -5.22 19.26 -23.03
CA PRO A 152 -4.80 18.42 -21.92
C PRO A 152 -3.28 18.52 -21.73
N TYR A 153 -2.84 18.90 -20.54
CA TYR A 153 -1.43 19.04 -20.21
C TYR A 153 -1.10 18.42 -18.86
N LEU A 154 0.14 18.01 -18.70
CA LEU A 154 0.77 17.69 -17.43
C LEU A 154 1.56 18.91 -16.98
N GLU A 155 1.52 19.22 -15.69
CA GLU A 155 2.29 20.29 -15.08
C GLU A 155 3.08 19.74 -13.90
N VAL A 156 4.36 20.06 -13.82
CA VAL A 156 5.20 19.78 -12.65
C VAL A 156 5.86 21.07 -12.23
N ASN A 157 5.47 21.59 -11.06
CA ASN A 157 6.11 22.75 -10.47
C ASN A 157 7.21 22.25 -9.54
N LEU A 158 8.45 22.60 -9.82
CA LEU A 158 9.62 22.23 -9.03
C LEU A 158 10.19 23.49 -8.37
N LYS A 159 10.34 23.46 -7.05
CA LYS A 159 11.02 24.52 -6.30
C LYS A 159 12.49 24.17 -6.13
N THR A 160 13.31 24.67 -7.05
CA THR A 160 14.79 24.68 -6.95
C THR A 160 15.25 26.06 -6.43
N ASP A 161 16.52 26.42 -6.65
CA ASP A 161 16.98 27.82 -6.52
C ASP A 161 16.32 28.78 -7.53
N GLN A 162 15.67 28.22 -8.56
CA GLN A 162 14.82 28.90 -9.52
C GLN A 162 13.48 28.17 -9.69
N PRO A 163 12.41 28.61 -9.02
CA PRO A 163 11.06 28.13 -9.26
C PRO A 163 10.69 27.96 -10.73
N VAL A 164 10.30 26.74 -11.11
CA VAL A 164 9.97 26.42 -12.51
C VAL A 164 8.73 25.53 -12.59
N ALA A 165 7.80 25.89 -13.48
CA ALA A 165 6.73 25.00 -13.92
C ALA A 165 7.11 24.37 -15.26
N ILE A 166 7.03 23.05 -15.31
CA ILE A 166 7.25 22.24 -16.49
C ILE A 166 5.87 21.84 -17.01
N ARG A 167 5.45 22.34 -18.18
CA ARG A 167 4.21 21.93 -18.84
C ARG A 167 4.50 21.05 -20.03
N CYS A 168 3.86 19.89 -20.08
CA CYS A 168 4.00 18.92 -21.16
C CYS A 168 2.62 18.62 -21.75
N TRP A 169 2.43 18.79 -23.05
CA TRP A 169 1.15 18.45 -23.69
C TRP A 169 1.30 17.91 -25.10
N ASN A 170 0.25 17.21 -25.53
CA ASN A 170 0.11 16.76 -26.91
C ASN A 170 -0.66 17.81 -27.70
N ASN A 171 -0.01 18.45 -28.67
CA ASN A 171 -0.61 19.40 -29.60
C ASN A 171 -1.06 18.74 -30.92
N GLY A 172 -1.13 17.41 -30.97
CA GLY A 172 -1.42 16.63 -32.18
C GLY A 172 -0.19 16.30 -33.02
N HIS A 173 1.01 16.78 -32.65
CA HIS A 173 2.26 16.37 -33.27
C HIS A 173 2.90 15.20 -32.50
N VAL A 174 3.61 14.34 -33.24
CA VAL A 174 4.26 13.10 -32.76
C VAL A 174 5.28 13.34 -31.63
N ASP A 175 5.73 14.58 -31.47
CA ASP A 175 6.74 14.93 -30.48
C ASP A 175 6.14 15.68 -29.28
N GLY A 176 4.93 16.24 -29.36
CA GLY A 176 4.36 17.09 -28.29
C GLY A 176 5.15 18.38 -28.03
N VAL A 177 4.73 19.16 -27.04
CA VAL A 177 5.36 20.42 -26.59
C VAL A 177 5.74 20.34 -25.11
N MET A 178 6.97 20.75 -24.78
CA MET A 178 7.45 20.92 -23.41
C MET A 178 7.81 22.37 -23.16
N GLN A 179 7.25 23.00 -22.15
CA GLN A 179 7.51 24.41 -21.83
C GLN A 179 7.90 24.61 -20.38
N LEU A 180 8.89 25.48 -20.20
CA LEU A 180 9.38 25.89 -18.89
C LEU A 180 8.94 27.33 -18.63
N TYR A 181 8.27 27.51 -17.49
CA TYR A 181 7.86 28.80 -16.98
C TYR A 181 8.64 29.11 -15.72
N TYR A 182 9.49 30.14 -15.77
CA TYR A 182 10.31 30.55 -14.64
C TYR A 182 9.59 31.61 -13.81
N TYR A 183 9.47 31.37 -12.51
CA TYR A 183 8.86 32.33 -11.58
C TYR A 183 9.93 33.10 -10.81
N SER A 184 9.60 34.34 -10.44
CA SER A 184 10.37 35.06 -9.43
C SER A 184 10.33 34.29 -8.11
N PRO A 185 11.44 34.18 -7.35
CA PRO A 185 11.46 33.51 -6.04
C PRO A 185 10.37 33.99 -5.07
N ALA A 186 9.93 35.25 -5.20
CA ALA A 186 8.90 35.87 -4.36
C ALA A 186 7.45 35.46 -4.72
N ARG A 187 7.21 34.87 -5.90
CA ARG A 187 5.87 34.51 -6.41
C ARG A 187 5.86 33.10 -7.01
N PHE A 188 6.36 32.10 -6.26
CA PHE A 188 6.00 30.71 -6.56
C PHE A 188 4.47 30.63 -6.65
N PRO A 189 3.87 30.01 -7.68
CA PRO A 189 2.42 30.01 -7.87
C PRO A 189 1.75 29.56 -6.58
N ARG A 190 0.95 30.47 -6.00
CA ARG A 190 0.18 30.16 -4.81
C ARG A 190 -1.07 29.40 -5.26
N PRO A 191 -1.41 28.27 -4.62
CA PRO A 191 -2.58 27.48 -5.01
C PRO A 191 -3.92 28.25 -4.94
N ASP A 192 -4.00 29.34 -4.18
CA ASP A 192 -5.19 30.16 -4.01
C ASP A 192 -5.48 31.10 -5.20
N GLN A 193 -4.48 31.37 -6.05
CA GLN A 193 -4.70 32.05 -7.32
C GLN A 193 -5.33 31.05 -8.28
N GLU A 194 -6.66 31.11 -8.38
CA GLU A 194 -7.36 30.68 -9.60
C GLU A 194 -6.55 31.27 -10.76
N GLY A 195 -5.95 30.40 -11.58
CA GLY A 195 -5.30 30.87 -12.81
C GLY A 195 -6.27 31.85 -13.46
N PRO A 196 -5.78 33.06 -13.81
CA PRO A 196 -6.62 34.24 -13.87
C PRO A 196 -7.90 34.00 -14.66
N GLY A 197 -8.99 34.63 -14.21
CA GLY A 197 -10.24 34.67 -14.98
C GLY A 197 -9.92 35.04 -16.43
N LYS A 198 -10.72 34.55 -17.38
CA LYS A 198 -10.47 34.52 -18.83
C LYS A 198 -9.93 35.81 -19.50
N ASP A 199 -9.90 36.94 -18.79
CA ASP A 199 -9.52 38.25 -19.27
C ASP A 199 -8.25 38.82 -18.59
N GLU A 200 -7.63 38.12 -17.63
CA GLU A 200 -6.37 38.51 -16.96
C GLU A 200 -5.25 37.50 -17.27
N LEU A 201 -5.03 37.12 -18.53
CA LEU A 201 -3.73 36.54 -18.88
C LEU A 201 -2.66 37.45 -18.28
N PHE A 202 -1.75 36.92 -17.45
CA PHE A 202 -0.63 37.68 -16.90
C PHE A 202 -0.18 38.68 -17.96
N GLU A 203 -0.22 39.98 -17.68
CA GLU A 203 0.42 40.93 -18.59
C GLU A 203 1.81 40.33 -18.87
N GLU A 204 2.16 40.16 -20.15
CA GLU A 204 3.34 39.38 -20.59
C GLU A 204 4.64 39.81 -19.85
N ASP A 205 4.62 40.99 -19.24
CA ASP A 205 5.67 41.57 -18.41
C ASP A 205 5.94 40.86 -17.06
N GLU A 206 5.03 40.01 -16.52
CA GLU A 206 5.21 39.35 -15.21
C GLU A 206 5.73 37.89 -15.27
N LEU A 207 5.55 37.18 -16.39
CA LEU A 207 6.17 35.88 -16.65
C LEU A 207 7.55 36.13 -17.27
N ARG A 208 8.60 36.15 -16.44
CA ARG A 208 9.92 36.62 -16.87
C ARG A 208 10.39 35.96 -18.16
N TYR A 209 10.24 34.64 -18.34
CA TYR A 209 10.59 33.95 -19.57
C TYR A 209 9.80 32.65 -19.76
N ARG A 210 9.19 32.48 -20.93
CA ARG A 210 8.66 31.21 -21.44
C ARG A 210 9.67 30.67 -22.45
N VAL A 211 10.19 29.47 -22.23
CA VAL A 211 11.15 28.84 -23.14
C VAL A 211 10.67 27.44 -23.50
N ASP A 212 10.85 27.04 -24.76
CA ASP A 212 10.66 25.64 -25.14
C ASP A 212 11.75 24.82 -24.42
N GLY A 213 11.35 23.81 -23.66
CA GLY A 213 12.29 22.99 -22.90
C GLY A 213 13.33 22.31 -23.79
N ARG A 214 13.02 22.10 -25.08
CA ARG A 214 13.95 21.54 -26.07
C ARG A 214 15.09 22.47 -26.43
N ASP A 215 14.83 23.78 -26.46
CA ASP A 215 15.86 24.78 -26.74
C ASP A 215 16.92 24.82 -25.62
N LEU A 216 16.56 24.31 -24.43
CA LEU A 216 17.46 24.16 -23.29
C LEU A 216 18.10 22.76 -23.19
N GLY A 217 17.90 21.91 -24.21
CA GLY A 217 18.42 20.55 -24.28
C GLY A 217 17.51 19.49 -23.67
N GLY A 218 16.28 19.85 -23.30
CA GLY A 218 15.27 18.90 -22.84
C GLY A 218 14.77 17.97 -23.94
N GLN A 219 14.42 16.76 -23.55
CA GLN A 219 13.85 15.74 -24.42
C GLN A 219 12.44 15.39 -23.92
N MET A 220 11.52 15.16 -24.84
CA MET A 220 10.17 14.72 -24.48
C MET A 220 9.63 13.78 -25.56
N LYS A 221 8.95 12.72 -25.12
CA LYS A 221 8.16 11.86 -25.98
C LYS A 221 6.78 11.62 -25.39
N ILE A 222 5.78 11.63 -26.25
CA ILE A 222 4.42 11.20 -25.92
C ILE A 222 4.12 9.98 -26.79
N ALA A 223 3.72 8.88 -26.17
CA ALA A 223 3.36 7.66 -26.84
C ALA A 223 1.96 7.21 -26.46
N ASP A 224 1.26 6.59 -27.39
CA ASP A 224 0.01 5.92 -27.10
C ASP A 224 0.30 4.75 -26.15
N HIS A 225 -0.47 4.65 -25.06
CA HIS A 225 -0.32 3.52 -24.16
C HIS A 225 -0.89 2.25 -24.81
N ASP A 226 -0.22 1.11 -24.64
CA ASP A 226 -0.53 -0.17 -25.31
C ASP A 226 -1.98 -0.66 -25.12
N ASP A 227 -2.64 -0.25 -24.04
CA ASP A 227 -4.03 -0.61 -23.73
C ASP A 227 -5.10 0.28 -24.43
N ASN A 228 -4.68 1.31 -25.16
CA ASN A 228 -5.51 2.35 -25.79
C ASN A 228 -6.39 3.15 -24.81
N ALA A 229 -6.09 3.16 -23.51
CA ALA A 229 -6.83 3.89 -22.48
C ALA A 229 -6.21 5.27 -22.14
N GLY A 230 -5.29 5.76 -22.96
CA GLY A 230 -4.66 7.07 -22.80
C GLY A 230 -3.31 7.20 -23.53
N TYR A 231 -2.33 7.77 -22.85
CA TYR A 231 -0.98 8.00 -23.36
C TYR A 231 0.06 8.06 -22.23
N ASP A 232 1.29 7.67 -22.55
CA ASP A 232 2.46 7.84 -21.69
C ASP A 232 3.20 9.12 -22.12
N VAL A 233 3.63 9.93 -21.15
CA VAL A 233 4.47 11.10 -21.36
C VAL A 233 5.79 10.87 -20.64
N GLU A 234 6.88 11.07 -21.33
CA GLU A 234 8.23 10.89 -20.82
C GLU A 234 9.07 12.13 -21.14
N CYS A 235 9.74 12.68 -20.13
CA CYS A 235 10.55 13.88 -20.24
C CYS A 235 11.91 13.68 -19.56
N ALA A 236 12.97 14.19 -20.19
CA ALA A 236 14.26 14.43 -19.56
C ALA A 236 14.57 15.93 -19.65
N ILE A 237 14.88 16.54 -18.50
CA ILE A 237 15.07 17.99 -18.42
C ILE A 237 16.43 18.24 -17.77
N PRO A 238 17.38 18.86 -18.49
CA PRO A 238 18.70 19.15 -17.95
C PRO A 238 18.63 19.99 -16.68
N TRP A 239 19.46 19.69 -15.70
CA TRP A 239 19.51 20.48 -14.47
C TRP A 239 19.84 21.95 -14.71
N LYS A 240 20.64 22.25 -15.74
CA LYS A 240 20.91 23.62 -16.21
C LYS A 240 19.67 24.39 -16.70
N ALA A 241 18.58 23.69 -16.99
CA ALA A 241 17.30 24.29 -17.34
C ALA A 241 16.38 24.46 -16.11
N LEU A 242 16.69 23.81 -14.98
CA LEU A 242 15.89 23.83 -13.76
C LEU A 242 16.54 24.61 -12.61
N CYS A 243 17.84 24.88 -12.70
CA CYS A 243 18.64 25.54 -11.67
C CYS A 243 19.46 26.69 -12.28
N ILE A 244 19.58 27.81 -11.56
CA ILE A 244 20.49 28.90 -11.96
C ILE A 244 21.94 28.45 -11.79
N ASP A 245 22.22 27.80 -10.66
CA ASP A 245 23.51 27.21 -10.37
C ASP A 245 23.39 25.69 -10.47
N VAL A 246 23.93 25.10 -11.54
CA VAL A 246 23.88 23.65 -11.79
C VAL A 246 24.58 22.87 -10.66
N ALA A 247 25.54 23.48 -9.95
CA ALA A 247 26.17 22.84 -8.79
C ALA A 247 25.18 22.62 -7.62
N LYS A 248 24.01 23.27 -7.66
CA LYS A 248 22.87 23.10 -6.75
C LYS A 248 21.79 22.17 -7.28
N ALA A 249 22.04 21.44 -8.36
CA ALA A 249 21.20 20.32 -8.75
C ALA A 249 21.01 19.37 -7.54
N PRO A 250 19.77 18.96 -7.22
CA PRO A 250 19.51 18.06 -6.10
C PRO A 250 20.34 16.78 -6.20
N LYS A 251 21.02 16.45 -5.11
CA LYS A 251 21.78 15.21 -4.92
C LYS A 251 20.95 14.22 -4.12
N ALA A 252 21.37 12.96 -4.13
CA ALA A 252 20.77 11.99 -3.23
C ALA A 252 20.92 12.44 -1.76
N GLY A 253 19.82 12.35 -1.02
CA GLY A 253 19.66 12.89 0.32
C GLY A 253 18.91 14.23 0.35
N ASP A 254 18.86 14.97 -0.75
CA ASP A 254 18.18 16.26 -0.81
C ASP A 254 16.65 16.10 -0.86
N VAL A 255 15.96 17.19 -0.51
CA VAL A 255 14.51 17.31 -0.57
C VAL A 255 14.16 18.57 -1.35
N ALA A 256 13.45 18.41 -2.48
CA ALA A 256 12.82 19.52 -3.18
C ALA A 256 11.34 19.58 -2.86
N ASN A 257 10.69 20.69 -3.19
CA ASN A 257 9.23 20.76 -3.13
C ASN A 257 8.66 20.67 -4.54
N VAL A 258 7.67 19.79 -4.72
CA VAL A 258 7.05 19.54 -6.02
C VAL A 258 5.53 19.63 -5.95
N LEU A 259 4.91 20.15 -7.00
CA LEU A 259 3.47 20.10 -7.21
C LEU A 259 3.18 19.52 -8.59
N PHE A 260 2.46 18.40 -8.63
CA PHE A 260 2.01 17.77 -9.86
C PHE A 260 0.58 18.18 -10.19
N GLY A 261 0.36 18.57 -11.43
CA GLY A 261 -0.93 18.91 -11.99
C GLY A 261 -1.18 18.13 -13.28
N ALA A 262 -2.44 17.82 -13.54
CA ALA A 262 -2.85 17.29 -14.83
C ALA A 262 -4.21 17.88 -15.23
N ARG A 263 -4.29 18.40 -16.44
CA ARG A 263 -5.54 18.81 -17.08
C ARG A 263 -5.95 17.73 -18.07
N LEU A 264 -7.11 17.12 -17.86
CA LEU A 264 -7.62 16.00 -18.66
C LEU A 264 -8.82 16.43 -19.51
N SER A 265 -8.97 15.85 -20.70
CA SER A 265 -9.92 16.34 -21.73
C SER A 265 -11.39 16.28 -21.29
N GLN A 266 -11.74 15.36 -20.39
CA GLN A 266 -13.13 15.12 -19.98
C GLN A 266 -13.66 16.10 -18.95
N VAL A 267 -12.79 16.88 -18.31
CA VAL A 267 -13.16 17.66 -17.14
C VAL A 267 -13.43 19.11 -17.54
N LYS A 268 -14.47 19.33 -18.38
CA LYS A 268 -14.88 20.66 -18.87
C LYS A 268 -15.33 21.66 -17.78
N ARG A 269 -15.43 21.24 -16.51
CA ARG A 269 -16.08 22.03 -15.44
C ARG A 269 -15.47 21.94 -14.04
N LEU A 270 -14.39 21.19 -13.83
CA LEU A 270 -13.52 21.52 -12.70
C LEU A 270 -12.47 22.45 -13.27
N GLY A 271 -12.59 23.73 -12.91
CA GLY A 271 -11.52 24.69 -13.11
C GLY A 271 -10.22 24.15 -12.53
N TYR A 272 -9.11 24.76 -12.94
CA TYR A 272 -7.80 24.67 -12.28
C TYR A 272 -7.85 23.87 -10.98
N LEU A 273 -7.35 22.62 -11.02
CA LEU A 273 -7.08 21.88 -9.79
C LEU A 273 -5.80 22.47 -9.17
N VAL A 274 -5.91 23.75 -8.83
CA VAL A 274 -4.97 24.61 -8.14
C VAL A 274 -5.70 25.24 -6.94
N LYS A 275 -7.00 25.60 -7.03
CA LYS A 275 -7.83 26.01 -5.87
C LYS A 275 -8.35 24.80 -5.08
N THR A 276 -8.20 24.65 -3.78
CA THR A 276 -7.83 25.55 -2.67
C THR A 276 -6.96 24.76 -1.69
N LEU A 277 -5.64 24.93 -1.75
CA LEU A 277 -4.79 24.69 -0.59
C LEU A 277 -4.72 26.04 0.14
N ASN A 278 -5.28 26.11 1.35
CA ASN A 278 -5.08 27.29 2.21
C ASN A 278 -3.57 27.51 2.40
N ASP A 279 -3.17 28.76 2.64
CA ASP A 279 -1.80 29.29 2.85
C ASP A 279 -0.93 28.55 3.89
N LYS A 280 -1.43 27.47 4.48
CA LYS A 280 -0.81 26.68 5.55
C LYS A 280 -0.44 25.25 5.15
N GLU A 281 -0.82 24.77 3.97
CA GLU A 281 -0.46 23.39 3.57
C GLU A 281 0.89 23.34 2.86
N PRO A 282 1.83 22.48 3.32
CA PRO A 282 3.16 22.36 2.74
C PRO A 282 3.09 21.73 1.34
N LEU A 283 3.92 22.23 0.42
CA LEU A 283 4.20 21.55 -0.86
C LEU A 283 4.61 20.10 -0.60
N THR A 284 4.30 19.20 -1.54
CA THR A 284 4.69 17.79 -1.40
C THR A 284 6.23 17.69 -1.46
N PRO A 285 6.89 17.14 -0.42
CA PRO A 285 8.33 16.94 -0.47
C PRO A 285 8.67 15.85 -1.50
N LEU A 286 9.65 16.13 -2.35
CA LEU A 286 10.27 15.20 -3.29
C LEU A 286 11.66 14.83 -2.77
N HIS A 287 11.80 13.60 -2.28
CA HIS A 287 13.05 13.08 -1.75
C HIS A 287 13.90 12.47 -2.86
N PHE A 288 15.16 12.88 -2.99
CA PHE A 288 16.11 12.32 -3.95
C PHE A 288 16.88 11.18 -3.27
N LEU A 289 16.80 9.95 -3.79
CA LEU A 289 17.45 8.77 -3.17
C LEU A 289 18.38 8.05 -4.15
N ASP A 290 19.56 7.65 -3.66
CA ASP A 290 20.53 6.81 -4.39
C ASP A 290 20.14 5.32 -4.43
N TYR A 291 19.13 4.91 -3.66
CA TYR A 291 18.72 3.53 -3.53
C TYR A 291 17.20 3.40 -3.62
N THR A 292 16.74 2.25 -4.11
CA THR A 292 15.31 1.92 -4.12
C THR A 292 14.88 1.58 -2.70
N PRO A 293 13.96 2.34 -2.06
CA PRO A 293 13.46 1.99 -0.75
C PRO A 293 12.68 0.67 -0.82
N PRO A 294 12.79 -0.21 0.19
CA PRO A 294 12.18 -1.55 0.17
C PRO A 294 10.64 -1.56 0.27
N ALA A 295 9.95 -0.42 0.23
CA ALA A 295 8.49 -0.35 0.40
C ALA A 295 7.82 0.71 -0.49
N SER A 296 6.63 0.38 -1.02
CA SER A 296 5.69 1.31 -1.64
C SER A 296 4.89 2.08 -0.57
N PHE A 297 4.74 3.40 -0.73
CA PHE A 297 4.01 4.26 0.21
C PHE A 297 2.47 4.05 0.11
N PRO A 298 1.73 4.04 1.24
CA PRO A 298 0.28 3.90 1.24
C PRO A 298 -0.44 5.19 0.82
N VAL A 299 -1.63 5.03 0.23
CA VAL A 299 -2.51 6.08 -0.28
C VAL A 299 -3.61 6.43 0.75
N LEU A 300 -3.87 7.71 1.02
CA LEU A 300 -4.85 8.19 2.02
C LEU A 300 -5.98 9.01 1.40
N PHE A 301 -7.17 8.98 2.02
CA PHE A 301 -8.36 9.74 1.62
C PHE A 301 -8.86 10.63 2.75
N ASN A 302 -9.01 11.93 2.50
CA ASN A 302 -9.82 12.80 3.35
C ASN A 302 -11.27 12.75 2.86
N THR A 303 -12.25 12.29 3.64
CA THR A 303 -13.63 12.11 3.14
C THR A 303 -14.62 13.22 3.46
N ASP A 304 -14.31 14.11 4.40
CA ASP A 304 -15.24 15.14 4.90
C ASP A 304 -14.56 16.35 5.58
N GLY A 305 -13.23 16.45 5.53
CA GLY A 305 -12.48 17.53 6.17
C GLY A 305 -12.30 17.37 7.70
N LYS A 306 -12.79 16.29 8.30
CA LYS A 306 -12.69 16.02 9.75
C LYS A 306 -12.26 14.58 10.10
N THR A 307 -12.34 13.66 9.14
CA THR A 307 -12.05 12.24 9.33
C THR A 307 -11.35 11.65 8.10
N VAL A 308 -10.08 11.27 8.24
CA VAL A 308 -9.34 10.40 7.30
C VAL A 308 -9.63 8.96 7.67
N LYS A 309 -10.19 8.23 6.71
CA LYS A 309 -10.33 6.78 6.79
C LYS A 309 -9.17 6.16 6.01
N ALA A 310 -8.43 5.27 6.64
CA ALA A 310 -7.48 4.42 5.92
C ALA A 310 -8.30 3.43 5.10
N PHE A 311 -8.17 3.54 3.77
CA PHE A 311 -8.86 2.62 2.89
C PHE A 311 -7.88 1.63 2.27
N ARG A 312 -8.24 0.35 2.30
CA ARG A 312 -7.56 -0.65 1.47
C ARG A 312 -8.06 -0.49 0.04
N THR A 313 -7.21 -0.01 -0.85
CA THR A 313 -7.50 0.03 -2.29
C THR A 313 -7.07 -1.28 -2.95
N TYR A 314 -7.99 -1.93 -3.65
CA TYR A 314 -7.67 -3.06 -4.52
C TYR A 314 -8.58 -3.06 -5.73
N ILE A 315 -8.10 -3.62 -6.85
CA ILE A 315 -8.88 -3.71 -8.08
C ILE A 315 -9.77 -4.96 -8.01
N ASP A 316 -11.10 -4.78 -8.00
CA ASP A 316 -12.04 -5.90 -8.18
C ASP A 316 -11.93 -6.42 -9.62
N ALA A 317 -11.33 -7.60 -9.76
CA ALA A 317 -11.06 -8.24 -11.04
C ALA A 317 -12.31 -8.64 -11.85
N LYS A 318 -13.51 -8.68 -11.23
CA LYS A 318 -14.78 -8.92 -11.95
C LYS A 318 -15.42 -7.64 -12.48
N GLN A 319 -15.17 -6.50 -11.83
CA GLN A 319 -15.86 -5.25 -12.13
C GLN A 319 -14.94 -4.18 -12.75
N HIS A 320 -13.63 -4.41 -12.78
CA HIS A 320 -12.63 -3.41 -13.20
C HIS A 320 -12.76 -2.07 -12.46
N ARG A 321 -13.07 -2.15 -11.16
CA ARG A 321 -13.27 -0.99 -10.29
C ARG A 321 -12.33 -1.04 -9.09
N LEU A 322 -11.86 0.13 -8.67
CA LEU A 322 -11.15 0.32 -7.42
C LEU A 322 -12.14 0.15 -6.25
N MET A 323 -11.93 -0.87 -5.42
CA MET A 323 -12.69 -1.09 -4.19
C MET A 323 -11.89 -0.55 -3.00
N VAL A 324 -12.62 -0.02 -2.02
CA VAL A 324 -12.12 0.88 -0.97
C VAL A 324 -12.79 0.42 0.33
N ASP A 325 -12.05 -0.25 1.22
CA ASP A 325 -12.57 -0.87 2.46
C ASP A 325 -12.22 -0.04 3.72
N VAL A 326 -13.15 0.12 4.68
CA VAL A 326 -13.02 1.02 5.85
C VAL A 326 -12.81 0.23 7.13
N ASP A 327 -11.70 0.50 7.83
CA ASP A 327 -11.49 -0.02 9.19
C ASP A 327 -12.01 0.97 10.26
N LYS A 328 -12.57 0.45 11.35
CA LYS A 328 -13.23 1.23 12.43
C LYS A 328 -12.81 0.69 13.80
N THR A 329 -11.74 1.19 14.43
CA THR A 329 -11.52 1.13 15.91
C THR A 329 -10.28 1.94 16.34
N THR A 330 -10.29 2.43 17.59
CA THR A 330 -9.34 3.39 18.20
C THR A 330 -8.21 2.75 19.04
N SER A 331 -7.00 3.34 18.93
CA SER A 331 -5.91 3.58 19.91
C SER A 331 -5.33 2.44 20.78
N VAL A 332 -4.31 1.75 20.24
CA VAL A 332 -2.97 1.39 20.78
C VAL A 332 -2.32 0.60 19.63
N PHE A 333 -1.27 1.10 19.00
CA PHE A 333 -0.72 0.51 17.77
C PHE A 333 0.53 -0.33 18.02
N LYS A 334 0.56 -1.55 17.46
CA LYS A 334 1.48 -2.63 17.84
C LYS A 334 2.41 -2.97 16.68
N VAL A 335 3.72 -2.94 16.92
CA VAL A 335 4.72 -3.49 16.00
C VAL A 335 5.27 -4.78 16.62
N HIS A 336 4.89 -5.92 16.03
CA HIS A 336 5.22 -7.24 16.56
C HIS A 336 6.63 -7.68 16.15
N ASN A 337 7.63 -7.16 16.84
CA ASN A 337 8.93 -7.82 16.91
C ASN A 337 8.96 -8.61 18.21
N THR A 338 9.30 -9.89 18.19
CA THR A 338 9.51 -10.68 19.42
C THR A 338 10.95 -10.62 19.90
N ARG A 339 11.87 -10.15 19.04
CA ARG A 339 13.31 -10.13 19.30
C ARG A 339 13.96 -8.82 18.88
N LEU A 340 14.94 -8.38 19.66
CA LEU A 340 15.86 -7.28 19.39
C LEU A 340 17.28 -7.85 19.30
N PHE A 341 17.91 -7.77 18.14
CA PHE A 341 19.27 -8.31 17.96
C PHE A 341 20.32 -7.27 18.32
N ILE A 342 21.29 -7.66 19.14
CA ILE A 342 22.35 -6.80 19.67
C ILE A 342 23.71 -7.39 19.29
N PRO A 343 24.24 -7.05 18.10
CA PRO A 343 25.56 -7.51 17.67
C PRO A 343 26.70 -6.74 18.36
N PRO A 344 27.96 -7.21 18.26
CA PRO A 344 29.12 -6.42 18.63
C PRO A 344 29.24 -5.17 17.75
N PRO A 345 29.74 -4.05 18.28
CA PRO A 345 30.04 -2.89 17.47
C PRO A 345 31.20 -3.22 16.51
N THR A 346 31.15 -2.67 15.30
CA THR A 346 32.20 -2.91 14.27
C THR A 346 33.49 -2.13 14.54
N ARG A 347 33.40 -1.11 15.39
CA ARG A 347 34.50 -0.28 15.88
C ARG A 347 34.15 0.26 17.26
N LYS A 348 35.11 0.85 17.96
CA LYS A 348 34.82 1.54 19.22
C LYS A 348 33.81 2.66 18.97
N MET A 349 32.64 2.58 19.61
CA MET A 349 31.56 3.56 19.43
C MET A 349 31.90 4.87 20.14
N ALA A 350 31.83 5.99 19.43
CA ALA A 350 31.84 7.32 20.03
C ALA A 350 30.41 7.86 20.14
N ILE A 351 30.02 8.37 21.31
CA ILE A 351 28.70 8.97 21.51
C ILE A 351 28.76 10.44 21.07
N ASP A 352 28.59 10.67 19.76
CA ASP A 352 28.68 11.97 19.10
C ASP A 352 27.32 12.51 18.61
N GLY A 353 26.26 11.71 18.78
CA GLY A 353 24.89 11.98 18.37
C GLY A 353 24.64 11.80 16.88
N GLY A 354 25.64 11.30 16.15
CA GLY A 354 25.62 10.99 14.74
C GLY A 354 25.30 9.51 14.48
N ARG A 355 25.06 9.17 13.21
CA ARG A 355 24.83 7.79 12.76
C ARG A 355 26.10 7.10 12.26
N GLY A 356 27.19 7.85 12.07
CA GLY A 356 28.34 7.43 11.26
C GLY A 356 28.99 6.11 11.70
N ASP A 357 28.98 5.83 13.01
CA ASP A 357 29.59 4.63 13.61
C ASP A 357 28.71 3.38 13.59
N TRP A 358 27.43 3.53 13.23
CA TRP A 358 26.44 2.47 13.37
C TRP A 358 26.38 1.54 12.17
N ASN A 359 26.36 0.23 12.44
CA ASN A 359 26.02 -0.75 11.41
C ASN A 359 24.52 -0.66 11.07
N PRO A 360 24.14 -0.31 9.83
CA PRO A 360 22.74 -0.17 9.45
C PRO A 360 21.93 -1.47 9.49
N ASN A 361 22.58 -2.64 9.52
CA ASN A 361 21.93 -3.94 9.52
C ASN A 361 21.42 -4.36 10.91
N ALA A 362 21.81 -3.66 11.98
CA ALA A 362 21.37 -3.90 13.35
C ALA A 362 20.21 -2.99 13.74
N SER A 363 19.16 -2.92 12.90
CA SER A 363 18.07 -1.96 13.07
C SER A 363 16.75 -2.58 13.46
N LEU A 364 16.17 -2.10 14.55
CA LEU A 364 14.75 -2.21 14.87
C LEU A 364 14.02 -0.98 14.30
N PHE A 365 12.92 -1.22 13.58
CA PHE A 365 12.05 -0.15 13.11
C PHE A 365 10.69 -0.26 13.80
N LEU A 366 10.30 0.80 14.51
CA LEU A 366 9.00 0.95 15.18
C LEU A 366 8.27 2.13 14.53
N ALA A 367 7.17 1.87 13.84
CA ALA A 367 6.35 2.90 13.23
C ALA A 367 4.90 2.79 13.70
N GLU A 368 4.31 3.95 13.99
CA GLU A 368 2.88 4.05 14.23
C GLU A 368 2.09 4.06 12.91
N ARG A 369 0.92 3.44 12.91
CA ARG A 369 -0.05 3.57 11.82
C ARG A 369 -1.06 4.68 12.13
N ALA A 370 -0.73 5.88 11.65
CA ALA A 370 -1.58 7.01 11.25
C ALA A 370 -2.84 7.35 12.08
N ASN A 371 -2.82 8.54 12.69
CA ASN A 371 -3.89 9.54 12.60
C ASN A 371 -3.27 10.94 12.35
N GLU A 372 -3.61 11.53 11.19
CA GLU A 372 -3.47 12.90 10.64
C GLU A 372 -2.42 13.97 11.05
N LEU A 373 -1.69 13.95 12.17
CA LEU A 373 -0.99 15.19 12.63
C LEU A 373 0.54 15.11 12.79
N GLY A 374 1.20 14.35 11.92
CA GLY A 374 2.68 14.28 11.88
C GLY A 374 3.20 12.95 12.42
N ARG A 375 4.03 12.28 11.63
CA ARG A 375 4.30 10.84 11.77
C ARG A 375 5.35 10.53 12.83
N ALA A 376 4.94 10.37 14.08
CA ALA A 376 5.76 9.77 15.11
C ALA A 376 6.30 8.40 14.66
N HIS A 377 7.62 8.29 14.46
CA HIS A 377 8.25 6.99 14.20
C HIS A 377 9.65 6.92 14.82
N LEU A 378 10.01 5.73 15.28
CA LEU A 378 11.28 5.43 15.91
C LEU A 378 12.04 4.42 15.06
N ARG A 379 13.24 4.79 14.64
CA ARG A 379 14.26 3.83 14.19
C ARG A 379 15.28 3.67 15.30
N LEU A 380 15.44 2.45 15.81
CA LEU A 380 16.39 2.12 16.86
C LEU A 380 17.49 1.23 16.27
N LEU A 381 18.76 1.56 16.52
CA LEU A 381 19.91 0.71 16.28
C LEU A 381 20.50 0.30 17.63
N THR A 382 20.96 -0.95 17.74
CA THR A 382 21.54 -1.48 18.97
C THR A 382 22.83 -2.23 18.70
N CYS A 383 23.80 -2.09 19.59
CA CYS A 383 24.99 -2.95 19.64
C CYS A 383 25.52 -3.01 21.08
N ALA A 384 26.39 -3.96 21.38
CA ALA A 384 27.01 -4.07 22.70
C ALA A 384 28.42 -4.67 22.62
N ASP A 385 29.34 -4.12 23.40
CA ASP A 385 30.63 -4.75 23.68
C ASP A 385 30.65 -5.28 25.12
N ASP A 386 31.83 -5.66 25.60
CA ASP A 386 32.00 -6.25 26.93
C ASP A 386 31.88 -5.20 28.06
N GLU A 387 31.96 -3.91 27.75
CA GLU A 387 31.90 -2.81 28.73
C GLU A 387 30.52 -2.14 28.75
N LYS A 388 29.88 -1.96 27.59
CA LYS A 388 28.65 -1.17 27.45
C LYS A 388 27.65 -1.76 26.45
N ILE A 389 26.40 -1.37 26.62
CA ILE A 389 25.36 -1.43 25.59
C ILE A 389 25.14 -0.04 24.98
N TYR A 390 24.88 0.00 23.68
CA TYR A 390 24.74 1.21 22.88
C TYR A 390 23.38 1.25 22.21
N PHE A 391 22.79 2.45 22.15
CA PHE A 391 21.56 2.73 21.43
C PHE A 391 21.69 3.98 20.56
N TRP A 392 21.14 3.92 19.35
CA TRP A 392 20.87 5.10 18.54
C TRP A 392 19.42 5.10 18.11
N ALA A 393 18.70 6.12 18.53
CA ALA A 393 17.29 6.32 18.27
C ALA A 393 17.12 7.53 17.36
N ARG A 394 16.52 7.32 16.18
CA ARG A 394 16.03 8.39 15.32
C ARG A 394 14.53 8.48 15.49
N VAL A 395 14.09 9.57 16.10
CA VAL A 395 12.69 9.83 16.42
C VAL A 395 12.20 10.94 15.52
N PHE A 396 11.26 10.64 14.62
CA PHE A 396 10.51 11.69 13.96
C PHE A 396 9.38 12.10 14.88
N ASP A 397 9.30 13.38 15.18
CA ASP A 397 8.32 13.95 16.10
C ASP A 397 7.91 15.30 15.53
N PRO A 398 6.62 15.55 15.24
CA PRO A 398 6.18 16.84 14.72
C PRO A 398 6.31 18.00 15.72
N ALA A 399 6.48 17.71 17.01
CA ALA A 399 6.62 18.71 18.07
C ALA A 399 7.72 18.32 19.07
N PRO A 400 8.98 18.17 18.63
CA PRO A 400 10.05 17.63 19.45
C PRO A 400 10.41 18.57 20.59
N GLY A 401 10.80 17.99 21.72
CA GLY A 401 11.32 18.73 22.86
C GLY A 401 10.28 19.04 23.93
N MET A 402 9.13 18.38 23.89
CA MET A 402 8.23 18.33 25.05
C MET A 402 8.96 17.61 26.21
N PRO A 403 8.71 18.00 27.47
CA PRO A 403 9.33 17.35 28.62
C PRO A 403 9.11 15.83 28.69
N GLU A 404 8.03 15.34 28.07
CA GLU A 404 7.63 13.93 28.08
C GLU A 404 8.21 13.12 26.92
N ASP A 405 8.83 13.76 25.91
CA ASP A 405 9.40 13.07 24.75
C ASP A 405 10.60 12.22 25.17
N ARG A 406 10.45 10.90 25.00
CA ARG A 406 11.46 9.95 25.47
C ARG A 406 11.46 8.64 24.72
N VAL A 407 12.61 7.98 24.77
CA VAL A 407 12.76 6.57 24.44
C VAL A 407 13.15 5.82 25.72
N SER A 408 12.33 4.85 26.10
CA SER A 408 12.59 3.93 27.21
C SER A 408 12.93 2.54 26.66
N ILE A 409 14.05 1.97 27.12
CA ILE A 409 14.44 0.59 26.85
C ILE A 409 14.32 -0.18 28.17
N TYR A 410 13.47 -1.18 28.17
CA TYR A 410 13.30 -2.09 29.29
C TYR A 410 14.15 -3.33 29.06
N LEU A 411 14.99 -3.68 30.04
CA LEU A 411 15.86 -4.85 30.01
C LEU A 411 15.74 -5.60 31.34
N LYS A 412 15.61 -6.92 31.30
CA LYS A 412 15.69 -7.75 32.52
C LYS A 412 17.02 -8.48 32.55
N THR A 413 17.97 -7.96 33.29
CA THR A 413 19.26 -8.59 33.59
C THR A 413 19.11 -9.45 34.85
N ASP A 414 19.76 -9.11 35.97
CA ASP A 414 19.47 -9.66 37.29
C ASP A 414 18.13 -9.14 37.84
N LYS A 415 17.74 -7.92 37.46
CA LYS A 415 16.44 -7.31 37.74
C LYS A 415 15.90 -6.59 36.50
N ALA A 416 14.64 -6.17 36.59
CA ALA A 416 14.04 -5.31 35.57
C ALA A 416 14.59 -3.89 35.69
N HIS A 417 15.05 -3.35 34.57
CA HIS A 417 15.54 -1.99 34.44
C HIS A 417 14.75 -1.20 33.41
N GLU A 418 14.53 0.07 33.67
CA GLU A 418 14.13 1.07 32.67
C GLU A 418 15.29 2.01 32.37
N ILE A 419 15.89 1.88 31.19
CA ILE A 419 16.82 2.88 30.65
C ILE A 419 15.98 3.92 29.91
N ARG A 420 15.83 5.11 30.50
CA ARG A 420 15.02 6.18 29.93
C ARG A 420 15.90 7.32 29.44
N SER A 421 15.82 7.62 28.16
CA SER A 421 16.50 8.75 27.51
C SER A 421 15.49 9.81 27.08
N THR A 422 15.71 11.04 27.53
CA THR A 422 15.11 12.25 26.95
C THR A 422 16.16 12.99 26.12
N ALA A 423 15.81 14.14 25.53
CA ALA A 423 16.79 14.99 24.87
C ALA A 423 17.83 15.62 25.84
N LYS A 424 17.60 15.57 27.16
CA LYS A 424 18.41 16.27 28.18
C LYS A 424 19.12 15.34 29.15
N GLU A 425 18.51 14.20 29.46
CA GLU A 425 18.99 13.31 30.50
C GLU A 425 18.83 11.84 30.12
N LEU A 426 19.72 11.03 30.69
CA LEU A 426 19.68 9.58 30.65
C LEU A 426 19.55 9.09 32.09
N THR A 427 18.49 8.34 32.36
CA THR A 427 18.17 7.81 33.68
C THR A 427 18.05 6.29 33.64
N LEU A 428 18.40 5.65 34.74
CA LEU A 428 18.12 4.25 35.02
C LEU A 428 17.17 4.17 36.21
N ASP A 429 16.01 3.53 36.01
CA ASP A 429 15.00 3.37 37.06
C ASP A 429 14.61 4.71 37.71
N GLY A 430 14.59 5.79 36.89
CA GLY A 430 14.28 7.16 37.31
C GLY A 430 15.43 7.94 37.96
N LYS A 431 16.64 7.38 38.07
CA LYS A 431 17.82 8.06 38.60
C LYS A 431 18.79 8.46 37.48
N PRO A 432 19.33 9.69 37.44
CA PRO A 432 20.37 10.06 36.48
C PRO A 432 21.61 9.17 36.64
N ILE A 433 22.17 8.69 35.51
CA ILE A 433 23.32 7.76 35.49
C ILE A 433 24.55 8.31 34.76
N ALA A 434 24.60 9.63 34.53
CA ALA A 434 25.74 10.26 33.85
C ALA A 434 27.07 10.07 34.63
N ASP A 435 27.02 10.19 35.95
CA ASP A 435 28.19 10.03 36.83
C ASP A 435 28.66 8.56 36.95
N GLU A 436 27.83 7.62 36.49
CA GLU A 436 28.13 6.19 36.48
C GLU A 436 28.74 5.71 35.15
N GLY A 437 29.17 6.66 34.30
CA GLY A 437 29.84 6.37 33.02
C GLY A 437 28.90 6.18 31.83
N ALA A 438 27.60 6.39 32.03
CA ALA A 438 26.64 6.47 30.94
C ALA A 438 26.82 7.78 30.14
N GLN A 439 26.58 7.71 28.85
CA GLN A 439 26.79 8.85 27.94
C GLN A 439 25.54 9.05 27.11
N LEU A 440 25.18 10.31 26.86
CA LEU A 440 24.06 10.70 26.02
C LEU A 440 24.47 11.89 25.14
N LYS A 441 24.13 11.81 23.87
CA LYS A 441 24.14 12.93 22.95
C LYS A 441 22.84 12.94 22.16
N ALA A 442 22.09 14.04 22.28
CA ALA A 442 20.87 14.26 21.52
C ALA A 442 21.05 15.46 20.58
N ASN A 443 20.50 15.35 19.38
CA ASN A 443 20.46 16.42 18.39
C ASN A 443 19.02 16.57 17.90
N ILE A 444 18.41 17.73 18.14
CA ILE A 444 17.13 18.10 17.54
C ILE A 444 17.40 18.53 16.09
N TRP A 445 16.59 18.09 15.13
CA TRP A 445 16.81 18.45 13.74
C TRP A 445 16.57 19.96 13.53
N PRO A 446 17.33 20.62 12.63
CA PRO A 446 17.21 22.06 12.40
C PRO A 446 15.79 22.53 12.02
N LEU A 447 14.99 21.65 11.41
CA LEU A 447 13.62 21.93 10.98
C LEU A 447 12.56 21.63 12.05
N GLY A 448 12.95 21.11 13.22
CA GLY A 448 12.02 20.84 14.32
C GLY A 448 11.03 19.70 14.05
N TYR A 449 11.34 18.75 13.17
CA TYR A 449 10.48 17.58 12.86
C TYR A 449 11.01 16.26 13.41
N GLY A 450 11.74 16.32 14.52
CA GLY A 450 12.28 15.16 15.17
C GLY A 450 13.62 15.41 15.84
N TYR A 451 14.15 14.35 16.40
CA TYR A 451 15.41 14.33 17.10
C TYR A 451 16.10 12.99 16.90
N GLN A 452 17.41 12.99 17.10
CA GLN A 452 18.20 11.77 17.21
C GLN A 452 18.87 11.75 18.57
N MET A 453 18.92 10.57 19.18
CA MET A 453 19.59 10.33 20.46
C MET A 453 20.57 9.19 20.25
N GLU A 454 21.76 9.36 20.77
CA GLU A 454 22.75 8.32 20.87
C GLU A 454 23.16 8.22 22.34
N PHE A 455 23.09 7.02 22.91
CA PHE A 455 23.46 6.82 24.30
C PHE A 455 24.09 5.45 24.54
N SER A 456 24.90 5.38 25.60
CA SER A 456 25.50 4.13 26.08
C SER A 456 25.32 3.99 27.59
N VAL A 457 25.18 2.74 28.05
CA VAL A 457 25.06 2.40 29.46
C VAL A 457 26.07 1.29 29.79
N PRO A 458 26.94 1.48 30.80
CA PRO A 458 27.87 0.43 31.22
C PRO A 458 27.16 -0.79 31.82
N TRP A 459 27.70 -1.98 31.55
CA TRP A 459 27.18 -3.21 32.17
C TRP A 459 27.32 -3.21 33.68
N SER A 460 28.32 -2.51 34.25
CA SER A 460 28.48 -2.30 35.70
C SER A 460 27.29 -1.62 36.37
N VAL A 461 26.43 -0.96 35.60
CA VAL A 461 25.23 -0.27 36.08
C VAL A 461 23.97 -1.13 35.84
N LEU A 462 24.00 -2.01 34.83
CA LEU A 462 22.88 -2.88 34.44
C LEU A 462 22.95 -4.29 35.01
N THR A 463 24.08 -4.72 35.55
CA THR A 463 24.30 -6.10 36.02
C THR A 463 25.10 -6.11 37.31
N VAL A 464 24.80 -7.04 38.21
CA VAL A 464 25.50 -7.19 39.49
C VAL A 464 27.00 -7.49 39.33
N ASP A 465 27.37 -8.26 38.31
CA ASP A 465 28.78 -8.63 38.05
C ASP A 465 29.49 -7.70 37.07
N GLY A 466 28.78 -6.70 36.55
CA GLY A 466 29.26 -5.74 35.57
C GLY A 466 29.60 -6.33 34.21
N LYS A 467 29.05 -7.49 33.85
CA LYS A 467 29.35 -8.17 32.59
C LYS A 467 28.15 -8.19 31.65
N LYS A 468 28.45 -8.12 30.35
CA LYS A 468 27.47 -8.39 29.29
C LYS A 468 26.84 -9.78 29.47
N PRO A 469 25.50 -9.91 29.40
CA PRO A 469 24.84 -11.21 29.39
C PRO A 469 25.29 -12.07 28.20
N THR A 470 25.54 -13.37 28.44
CA THR A 470 25.91 -14.33 27.39
C THR A 470 24.70 -14.99 26.71
N ALA A 471 23.50 -14.80 27.27
CA ALA A 471 22.25 -15.34 26.78
C ALA A 471 21.28 -14.21 26.41
N SER A 472 20.21 -14.55 25.69
CA SER A 472 19.13 -13.60 25.45
C SER A 472 18.46 -13.20 26.76
N ILE A 473 18.09 -11.92 26.89
CA ILE A 473 17.42 -11.36 28.06
C ILE A 473 16.05 -10.77 27.68
N PRO A 474 15.04 -10.77 28.56
CA PRO A 474 13.79 -10.10 28.27
C PRO A 474 13.99 -8.60 27.99
N CYS A 475 13.36 -8.10 26.93
CA CYS A 475 13.48 -6.71 26.49
C CYS A 475 12.19 -6.16 25.90
N MET A 476 11.92 -4.88 26.16
CA MET A 476 10.86 -4.10 25.50
C MET A 476 11.40 -2.70 25.15
N VAL A 477 10.89 -2.11 24.08
CA VAL A 477 11.17 -0.72 23.68
C VAL A 477 9.89 0.08 23.75
N GLU A 478 9.93 1.23 24.40
CA GLU A 478 8.85 2.22 24.43
C GLU A 478 9.36 3.56 23.89
N CYS A 479 8.59 4.20 23.02
CA CYS A 479 8.81 5.58 22.60
C CYS A 479 7.57 6.37 22.95
N GLN A 480 7.71 7.39 23.78
CA GLN A 480 6.61 8.28 24.12
C GLN A 480 6.82 9.64 23.47
N PHE A 481 5.78 10.10 22.77
CA PHE A 481 5.69 11.39 22.11
C PHE A 481 4.57 12.14 22.83
N ASN A 482 4.90 13.16 23.62
CA ASN A 482 3.96 13.84 24.51
C ASN A 482 3.17 12.88 25.45
N PRO A 483 2.27 13.37 26.33
CA PRO A 483 1.52 12.53 27.27
C PRO A 483 0.57 11.49 26.62
N GLN A 484 0.24 11.63 25.34
CA GLN A 484 -0.87 10.91 24.71
C GLN A 484 -0.43 9.75 23.79
N TRP A 485 0.81 9.74 23.31
CA TRP A 485 1.23 8.77 22.29
C TRP A 485 2.38 7.91 22.81
N VAL A 486 2.13 6.60 22.92
CA VAL A 486 3.11 5.62 23.39
C VAL A 486 3.21 4.50 22.37
N LEU A 487 4.38 4.33 21.78
CA LEU A 487 4.71 3.22 20.89
C LEU A 487 5.50 2.17 21.64
N ARG A 488 5.01 0.94 21.67
CA ARG A 488 5.73 -0.20 22.24
C ARG A 488 6.14 -1.20 21.17
N GLY A 489 7.30 -1.82 21.35
CA GLY A 489 7.84 -2.88 20.51
C GLY A 489 8.66 -3.87 21.32
N VAL A 490 8.98 -5.03 20.73
CA VAL A 490 9.71 -6.13 21.37
C VAL A 490 8.87 -6.81 22.47
N PHE A 491 7.87 -7.61 22.09
CA PHE A 491 7.02 -8.38 23.01
C PHE A 491 6.44 -9.65 22.35
N PRO A 492 6.05 -10.68 23.14
CA PRO A 492 5.50 -11.92 22.62
C PRO A 492 4.20 -11.69 21.86
N TYR A 493 3.98 -12.45 20.79
CA TYR A 493 2.82 -12.30 19.91
C TYR A 493 1.48 -12.57 20.62
N GLU A 494 1.49 -13.37 21.69
CA GLU A 494 0.29 -13.85 22.36
C GLU A 494 -0.35 -12.81 23.30
N LEU A 495 0.35 -11.71 23.59
CA LEU A 495 -0.11 -10.73 24.56
C LEU A 495 -0.86 -9.57 23.91
N ALA A 496 -2.00 -9.24 24.50
CA ALA A 496 -2.81 -8.11 24.09
C ALA A 496 -2.04 -6.80 24.29
N GLU A 497 -1.37 -6.60 25.43
CA GLU A 497 -0.54 -5.42 25.70
C GLU A 497 0.64 -5.81 26.58
N PRO A 498 1.88 -5.45 26.21
CA PRO A 498 3.00 -5.64 27.11
C PRO A 498 2.94 -4.62 28.26
N ASP A 499 3.21 -5.09 29.47
CA ASP A 499 3.29 -4.29 30.68
C ASP A 499 4.77 -3.93 30.95
N PRO A 500 5.15 -2.64 30.93
CA PRO A 500 6.50 -2.21 31.30
C PRO A 500 6.94 -2.60 32.71
N LYS A 501 6.04 -3.08 33.57
CA LYS A 501 6.33 -3.55 34.93
C LYS A 501 6.42 -5.08 35.04
N ASP A 502 6.00 -5.82 34.02
CA ASP A 502 6.02 -7.28 34.01
C ASP A 502 6.92 -7.80 32.88
N PRO A 503 8.18 -8.17 33.20
CA PRO A 503 9.09 -8.73 32.21
C PRO A 503 8.66 -10.02 31.56
N SER A 504 7.67 -10.74 32.11
CA SER A 504 7.11 -11.92 31.45
C SER A 504 6.34 -11.56 30.17
N THR A 505 6.02 -10.28 30.01
CA THR A 505 5.32 -9.74 28.83
C THR A 505 6.24 -9.17 27.75
N TRP A 506 7.55 -9.23 27.96
CA TRP A 506 8.55 -8.64 27.08
C TRP A 506 9.09 -9.65 26.07
N GLY A 507 9.65 -9.15 24.96
CA GLY A 507 10.30 -9.99 23.95
C GLY A 507 11.72 -10.33 24.41
N GLU A 508 12.61 -10.67 23.48
CA GLU A 508 13.99 -11.06 23.82
C GLU A 508 15.00 -10.12 23.15
N ALA A 509 15.90 -9.53 23.93
CA ALA A 509 17.16 -9.00 23.43
C ALA A 509 18.16 -10.15 23.24
N VAL A 510 18.58 -10.41 22.01
CA VAL A 510 19.49 -11.50 21.64
C VAL A 510 20.85 -10.92 21.31
N PHE A 511 21.86 -11.22 22.13
CA PHE A 511 23.25 -10.87 21.86
C PHE A 511 23.84 -11.86 20.85
N THR A 512 24.39 -11.38 19.75
CA THR A 512 24.92 -12.22 18.67
C THR A 512 26.37 -11.90 18.39
N ASP A 513 27.23 -12.90 18.19
CA ASP A 513 28.66 -12.66 17.85
C ASP A 513 28.85 -12.21 16.40
N VAL A 514 27.88 -12.54 15.54
CA VAL A 514 27.84 -12.12 14.15
C VAL A 514 26.92 -10.92 14.02
N SER A 515 27.46 -9.84 13.45
CA SER A 515 26.62 -8.83 12.86
C SER A 515 25.87 -9.47 11.69
N PRO A 516 24.52 -9.42 11.64
CA PRO A 516 23.79 -10.00 10.53
C PRO A 516 24.26 -9.32 9.23
N THR A 517 24.98 -10.07 8.40
CA THR A 517 25.49 -9.60 7.09
C THR A 517 24.36 -9.37 6.11
N THR A 518 23.19 -9.93 6.39
CA THR A 518 21.94 -9.74 5.68
C THR A 518 20.96 -9.11 6.68
N PRO A 519 20.32 -7.96 6.38
CA PRO A 519 19.23 -7.49 7.22
C PRO A 519 18.25 -8.64 7.40
N LEU A 520 18.00 -9.03 8.65
CA LEU A 520 17.02 -10.06 8.95
C LEU A 520 15.70 -9.65 8.29
N PRO A 521 15.00 -10.56 7.59
CA PRO A 521 13.68 -10.23 7.05
C PRO A 521 12.83 -9.78 8.23
N ILE A 522 12.57 -8.48 8.28
CA ILE A 522 11.58 -7.92 9.17
C ILE A 522 10.29 -8.66 8.78
N PRO A 523 9.59 -9.36 9.69
CA PRO A 523 8.25 -9.81 9.41
C PRO A 523 7.39 -8.55 9.34
N THR A 524 7.44 -7.85 8.22
CA THR A 524 6.49 -6.79 7.92
C THR A 524 5.15 -7.45 7.70
N MET A 525 4.27 -7.35 8.70
CA MET A 525 2.82 -7.45 8.49
C MET A 525 2.34 -6.26 7.63
N THR A 526 2.82 -6.17 6.41
CA THR A 526 2.36 -5.31 5.32
C THR A 526 2.82 -5.99 4.05
N GLY A 527 1.89 -6.37 3.16
CA GLY A 527 2.14 -7.25 2.02
C GLY A 527 3.45 -6.96 1.28
N ASP A 528 4.33 -7.95 1.28
CA ASP A 528 5.59 -7.89 0.57
C ASP A 528 5.34 -8.12 -0.93
N VAL A 529 5.74 -7.14 -1.73
CA VAL A 529 6.15 -7.35 -3.12
C VAL A 529 7.66 -7.18 -3.13
N VAL A 530 8.38 -8.30 -2.99
CA VAL A 530 9.82 -8.35 -3.24
C VAL A 530 10.00 -8.88 -4.66
N CYS A 531 10.42 -8.01 -5.57
CA CYS A 531 10.92 -8.41 -6.88
C CYS A 531 12.41 -8.71 -6.73
N TYR A 532 12.81 -9.98 -6.92
CA TYR A 532 14.18 -10.32 -7.28
C TYR A 532 14.30 -10.27 -8.80
N ASP A 533 15.40 -9.68 -9.30
CA ASP A 533 15.83 -9.87 -10.67
C ASP A 533 16.41 -11.28 -10.82
N VAL A 534 15.82 -12.08 -11.72
CA VAL A 534 16.43 -13.29 -12.27
C VAL A 534 16.27 -13.24 -13.80
N ASP A 535 17.39 -13.51 -14.46
CA ASP A 535 17.69 -13.55 -15.90
C ASP A 535 16.55 -14.11 -16.82
N PRO A 536 16.32 -13.56 -18.04
CA PRO A 536 15.04 -13.60 -18.77
C PRO A 536 14.81 -14.81 -19.70
N ALA A 537 15.16 -16.03 -19.29
CA ALA A 537 14.82 -17.24 -20.07
C ALA A 537 13.36 -17.76 -19.86
N ASN A 538 12.44 -16.89 -19.44
CA ASN A 538 10.99 -17.08 -19.23
C ASN A 538 10.57 -18.04 -18.09
N PRO A 539 10.06 -17.52 -16.97
CA PRO A 539 9.02 -18.19 -16.17
C PRO A 539 7.64 -17.56 -16.39
N MET A 540 6.61 -18.41 -16.54
CA MET A 540 5.22 -17.97 -16.73
C MET A 540 4.56 -17.70 -15.37
N LYS A 541 4.02 -16.50 -15.13
CA LYS A 541 3.37 -16.16 -13.86
C LYS A 541 1.85 -16.41 -13.93
N ILE A 542 1.32 -17.22 -13.00
CA ILE A 542 -0.13 -17.49 -12.88
C ILE A 542 -0.65 -16.93 -11.56
N SER A 543 -1.79 -16.22 -11.62
CA SER A 543 -2.47 -15.61 -10.47
C SER A 543 -3.75 -16.37 -10.14
N PHE A 544 -4.00 -16.69 -8.86
CA PHE A 544 -5.18 -17.43 -8.41
C PHE A 544 -6.37 -16.51 -8.06
N PRO A 545 -7.62 -16.83 -8.47
CA PRO A 545 -8.81 -16.05 -8.10
C PRO A 545 -9.29 -16.32 -6.65
N ARG A 546 -9.74 -15.27 -5.94
CA ARG A 546 -10.25 -15.31 -4.54
C ARG A 546 -11.77 -15.60 -4.47
N GLY A 547 -12.19 -16.42 -3.50
CA GLY A 547 -13.61 -16.63 -3.15
C GLY A 547 -14.17 -15.56 -2.20
N LYS A 548 -15.45 -15.16 -2.36
CA LYS A 548 -16.16 -14.19 -1.48
C LYS A 548 -16.82 -14.90 -0.29
N GLY A 549 -16.78 -14.29 0.90
CA GLY A 549 -17.79 -14.49 1.96
C GLY A 549 -17.44 -15.36 3.17
N VAL A 550 -16.19 -15.81 3.33
CA VAL A 550 -15.76 -16.52 4.56
C VAL A 550 -14.72 -15.65 5.26
N ALA A 551 -14.96 -15.31 6.53
CA ALA A 551 -13.96 -14.67 7.37
C ALA A 551 -12.74 -15.60 7.42
N ARG A 552 -11.62 -15.16 6.84
CA ARG A 552 -10.39 -15.97 6.82
C ARG A 552 -9.75 -15.90 8.20
N SER A 553 -9.08 -16.98 8.57
CA SER A 553 -8.08 -16.88 9.63
C SER A 553 -7.04 -15.83 9.23
N PRO A 554 -6.60 -14.95 10.15
CA PRO A 554 -5.48 -14.03 9.89
C PRO A 554 -4.17 -14.79 9.58
N ARG A 555 -4.14 -16.12 9.81
CA ARG A 555 -3.00 -17.01 9.58
C ARG A 555 -3.08 -17.76 8.23
N ALA A 556 -4.02 -17.45 7.34
CA ALA A 556 -4.08 -18.07 6.02
C ALA A 556 -2.88 -17.64 5.15
N THR A 557 -2.26 -18.56 4.39
CA THR A 557 -1.23 -18.20 3.42
C THR A 557 -1.83 -17.35 2.30
N GLU A 558 -1.25 -16.18 2.04
CA GLU A 558 -1.65 -15.33 0.92
C GLU A 558 -0.72 -15.52 -0.27
N ASN A 559 -0.93 -16.57 -1.06
CA ASN A 559 -0.17 -16.78 -2.30
C ASN A 559 -0.82 -16.02 -3.46
N THR A 560 -0.13 -15.01 -3.98
CA THR A 560 -0.64 -14.11 -5.03
C THR A 560 -0.04 -14.37 -6.42
N MET A 561 1.10 -15.04 -6.48
CA MET A 561 1.83 -15.38 -7.69
C MET A 561 2.38 -16.77 -7.52
N LEU A 562 2.35 -17.64 -8.53
CA LEU A 562 3.12 -18.89 -8.60
C LEU A 562 4.19 -18.76 -9.68
N ASP A 563 5.44 -19.08 -9.34
CA ASP A 563 6.55 -19.14 -10.30
C ASP A 563 6.58 -20.50 -10.99
N ILE A 564 6.58 -20.49 -12.32
CA ILE A 564 6.52 -21.69 -13.15
C ILE A 564 7.79 -21.75 -13.99
N LEU A 565 8.58 -22.78 -13.76
CA LEU A 565 9.92 -22.90 -14.32
C LEU A 565 9.94 -23.63 -15.66
N PRO A 566 10.86 -23.30 -16.59
CA PRO A 566 11.04 -24.09 -17.80
C PRO A 566 11.57 -25.48 -17.46
N GLY A 567 11.01 -26.50 -18.10
CA GLY A 567 11.41 -27.90 -17.96
C GLY A 567 10.27 -28.87 -18.25
N LYS A 568 10.64 -30.04 -18.75
CA LYS A 568 9.72 -31.17 -18.92
C LYS A 568 9.66 -31.96 -17.61
N SER A 569 8.46 -32.34 -17.19
CA SER A 569 8.28 -33.24 -16.05
C SER A 569 7.49 -34.50 -16.44
N TRP A 570 7.65 -35.55 -15.65
CA TRP A 570 6.94 -36.82 -15.82
C TRP A 570 5.68 -36.81 -14.93
N ILE A 571 4.53 -37.12 -15.53
CA ILE A 571 3.26 -37.18 -14.80
C ILE A 571 3.12 -38.55 -14.14
N ASN A 572 3.89 -38.82 -13.09
CA ASN A 572 3.84 -40.06 -12.28
C ASN A 572 3.41 -39.81 -10.82
N GLY A 573 3.22 -38.55 -10.43
CA GLY A 573 2.86 -38.16 -9.06
C GLY A 573 4.03 -38.21 -8.07
N GLU A 574 5.26 -38.35 -8.55
CA GLU A 574 6.48 -38.29 -7.74
C GLU A 574 7.19 -36.95 -7.96
N PRO A 575 7.90 -36.42 -6.95
CA PRO A 575 8.66 -35.17 -7.09
C PRO A 575 9.91 -35.33 -7.97
N ASP A 576 10.31 -36.56 -8.28
CA ASP A 576 11.47 -36.85 -9.11
C ASP A 576 11.29 -36.31 -10.54
N GLY A 577 12.21 -35.45 -10.97
CA GLY A 577 12.12 -34.74 -12.25
C GLY A 577 11.41 -33.38 -12.17
N TRP A 578 10.97 -32.95 -10.98
CA TRP A 578 10.51 -31.60 -10.72
C TRP A 578 11.62 -30.71 -10.16
N GLU A 579 11.61 -29.43 -10.52
CA GLU A 579 12.40 -28.40 -9.83
C GLU A 579 11.54 -27.79 -8.71
N LEU A 580 11.84 -28.18 -7.47
CA LEU A 580 11.03 -27.86 -6.29
C LEU A 580 11.34 -26.50 -5.66
N LYS A 581 12.38 -25.80 -6.13
CA LYS A 581 12.83 -24.51 -5.55
C LYS A 581 11.76 -23.41 -5.58
N THR A 582 10.81 -23.47 -6.50
CA THR A 582 9.71 -22.48 -6.62
C THR A 582 8.41 -22.93 -5.98
N GLY A 583 8.44 -23.99 -5.17
CA GLY A 583 7.29 -24.49 -4.46
C GLY A 583 6.61 -23.40 -3.62
N GLN A 584 5.28 -23.39 -3.67
CA GLN A 584 4.48 -22.48 -2.87
C GLN A 584 3.59 -23.22 -1.90
N PHE A 585 3.73 -22.86 -0.63
CA PHE A 585 2.96 -23.44 0.45
C PHE A 585 1.60 -22.76 0.57
N ILE A 586 0.51 -23.50 0.35
CA ILE A 586 -0.88 -23.06 0.53
C ILE A 586 -1.49 -23.70 1.80
N CYS A 587 -2.08 -22.89 2.67
CA CYS A 587 -2.75 -23.33 3.90
C CYS A 587 -3.79 -22.28 4.36
N SER A 588 -4.96 -22.74 4.79
CA SER A 588 -6.03 -21.84 5.26
C SER A 588 -5.78 -21.27 6.67
N ASP A 589 -4.91 -21.90 7.46
CA ASP A 589 -4.40 -21.41 8.74
C ASP A 589 -3.07 -22.09 9.05
N VAL A 590 -1.94 -21.40 8.88
CA VAL A 590 -0.61 -22.01 9.08
C VAL A 590 -0.37 -22.45 10.53
N GLY A 591 -0.99 -21.81 11.51
CA GLY A 591 -0.79 -22.15 12.92
C GLY A 591 -1.47 -23.46 13.32
N ILE A 592 -2.63 -23.76 12.74
CA ILE A 592 -3.46 -24.92 13.11
C ILE A 592 -3.39 -26.03 12.06
N LEU A 593 -3.40 -25.67 10.79
CA LEU A 593 -3.64 -26.59 9.67
C LEU A 593 -2.36 -26.96 8.89
N ARG A 594 -1.20 -26.37 9.21
CA ARG A 594 0.05 -26.67 8.48
C ARG A 594 0.36 -28.16 8.39
N ASN A 595 0.12 -28.91 9.46
CA ASN A 595 0.44 -30.33 9.53
C ASN A 595 -0.72 -31.27 9.19
N SER A 596 -1.92 -30.74 8.88
CA SER A 596 -3.15 -31.54 8.72
C SER A 596 -4.00 -31.19 7.50
N SER A 597 -3.92 -29.95 7.00
CA SER A 597 -4.66 -29.49 5.81
C SER A 597 -3.88 -28.36 5.13
N SER A 598 -2.86 -28.74 4.36
CA SER A 598 -2.00 -27.84 3.61
C SER A 598 -1.53 -28.48 2.31
N ALA A 599 -0.95 -27.69 1.40
CA ALA A 599 -0.28 -28.26 0.24
C ALA A 599 0.93 -27.42 -0.20
N TRP A 600 1.90 -28.06 -0.83
CA TRP A 600 2.87 -27.39 -1.69
C TRP A 600 2.42 -27.46 -3.14
N VAL A 601 2.61 -26.37 -3.88
CA VAL A 601 2.29 -26.27 -5.30
C VAL A 601 3.55 -25.90 -6.07
N HIS A 602 3.89 -26.71 -7.06
CA HIS A 602 5.01 -26.47 -7.98
C HIS A 602 4.49 -26.37 -9.41
N GLY A 603 5.14 -25.54 -10.22
CA GLY A 603 4.79 -25.35 -11.63
C GLY A 603 6.01 -25.48 -12.53
N MET A 604 5.88 -26.23 -13.63
CA MET A 604 6.88 -26.28 -14.70
C MET A 604 6.21 -26.19 -16.07
N TYR A 605 6.95 -25.84 -17.12
CA TYR A 605 6.41 -25.82 -18.48
C TYR A 605 7.48 -26.17 -19.54
N ASP A 606 7.06 -26.77 -20.64
CA ASP A 606 7.90 -26.95 -21.83
C ASP A 606 7.19 -26.36 -23.07
N GLN A 607 7.66 -26.71 -24.27
CA GLN A 607 7.09 -26.20 -25.53
C GLN A 607 5.64 -26.65 -25.77
N GLU A 608 5.20 -27.73 -25.14
CA GLU A 608 3.92 -28.38 -25.41
C GLU A 608 2.98 -28.35 -24.20
N ASN A 609 3.52 -28.33 -22.98
CA ASN A 609 2.77 -28.64 -21.77
C ASN A 609 3.05 -27.67 -20.61
N LEU A 610 2.03 -27.51 -19.77
CA LEU A 610 2.10 -26.86 -18.47
C LEU A 610 1.86 -27.90 -17.39
N TYR A 611 2.83 -28.10 -16.52
CA TYR A 611 2.87 -29.12 -15.48
C TYR A 611 2.61 -28.49 -14.10
N PHE A 612 1.78 -29.13 -13.28
CA PHE A 612 1.61 -28.79 -11.87
C PHE A 612 1.77 -30.02 -10.97
N LEU A 613 2.52 -29.86 -9.87
CA LEU A 613 2.64 -30.84 -8.79
C LEU A 613 2.00 -30.25 -7.54
N PHE A 614 1.13 -31.03 -6.90
CA PHE A 614 0.51 -30.69 -5.63
C PHE A 614 0.91 -31.74 -4.59
N GLU A 615 1.70 -31.35 -3.61
CA GLU A 615 2.01 -32.20 -2.45
C GLU A 615 1.01 -31.86 -1.35
N ILE A 616 -0.08 -32.61 -1.27
CA ILE A 616 -1.21 -32.32 -0.40
C ILE A 616 -1.04 -33.09 0.92
N LYS A 617 -0.99 -32.36 2.03
CA LYS A 617 -1.08 -32.90 3.38
C LYS A 617 -2.50 -32.72 3.88
N ASP A 618 -3.28 -33.78 3.75
CA ASP A 618 -4.67 -33.88 4.19
C ASP A 618 -4.91 -35.30 4.73
N SER A 619 -5.82 -35.44 5.70
CA SER A 619 -6.28 -36.75 6.18
C SER A 619 -7.19 -37.48 5.19
N SER A 620 -7.84 -36.74 4.27
CA SER A 620 -8.74 -37.28 3.23
C SER A 620 -8.46 -36.70 1.84
N PRO A 621 -7.20 -36.67 1.36
CA PRO A 621 -6.82 -35.86 0.21
C PRO A 621 -7.63 -36.22 -1.03
N LEU A 622 -8.34 -35.23 -1.57
CA LEU A 622 -9.08 -35.29 -2.83
C LEU A 622 -10.24 -36.31 -2.84
N GLU A 623 -10.68 -36.83 -1.70
CA GLU A 623 -11.78 -37.78 -1.65
C GLU A 623 -13.12 -37.10 -2.01
N TYR A 624 -13.91 -37.74 -2.90
CA TYR A 624 -15.29 -37.34 -3.16
C TYR A 624 -16.26 -38.52 -3.10
N GLU A 625 -17.44 -38.30 -2.49
CA GLU A 625 -18.44 -39.36 -2.22
C GLU A 625 -19.65 -39.33 -3.17
N THR A 626 -20.14 -38.16 -3.60
CA THR A 626 -21.54 -38.03 -4.09
C THR A 626 -21.71 -37.65 -5.57
N GLY A 627 -20.75 -37.99 -6.43
CA GLY A 627 -20.83 -37.74 -7.89
C GLY A 627 -20.82 -36.26 -8.33
N LYS A 628 -21.07 -35.32 -7.41
CA LYS A 628 -20.96 -33.86 -7.57
C LYS A 628 -19.62 -33.40 -6.98
N MET A 629 -18.81 -32.70 -7.78
CA MET A 629 -17.50 -32.16 -7.31
C MET A 629 -17.64 -30.92 -6.41
N THR A 630 -18.80 -30.28 -6.38
CA THR A 630 -19.03 -29.09 -5.55
C THR A 630 -19.38 -29.51 -4.12
N GLY A 631 -18.42 -29.36 -3.19
CA GLY A 631 -18.60 -29.71 -1.78
C GLY A 631 -17.66 -30.81 -1.26
N ASN A 632 -16.68 -31.25 -2.05
CA ASN A 632 -15.70 -32.28 -1.68
C ASN A 632 -14.27 -31.75 -1.81
N ASP A 633 -13.26 -32.55 -1.45
CA ASP A 633 -11.85 -32.20 -1.60
C ASP A 633 -11.46 -32.22 -3.08
N PHE A 634 -10.95 -31.10 -3.58
CA PHE A 634 -10.51 -30.98 -4.97
C PHE A 634 -9.33 -30.02 -5.11
N VAL A 635 -8.48 -30.25 -6.11
CA VAL A 635 -7.60 -29.21 -6.64
C VAL A 635 -8.33 -28.48 -7.76
N ARG A 636 -8.30 -27.15 -7.73
CA ARG A 636 -8.78 -26.33 -8.85
C ARG A 636 -7.72 -25.33 -9.28
N ILE A 637 -7.38 -25.41 -10.56
CA ILE A 637 -6.50 -24.47 -11.25
C ILE A 637 -7.38 -23.60 -12.14
N SER A 638 -7.21 -22.29 -12.06
CA SER A 638 -7.86 -21.34 -12.96
C SER A 638 -6.78 -20.62 -13.74
N LEU A 639 -6.74 -20.86 -15.04
CA LEU A 639 -5.76 -20.30 -15.96
C LEU A 639 -6.41 -19.21 -16.81
N ARG A 640 -5.68 -18.12 -17.00
CA ARG A 640 -6.05 -17.06 -17.94
C ARG A 640 -4.93 -16.90 -18.95
N THR A 641 -5.19 -17.36 -20.17
CA THR A 641 -4.37 -17.10 -21.36
C THR A 641 -5.16 -16.16 -22.29
N ASP A 642 -5.10 -16.38 -23.60
CA ASP A 642 -6.13 -15.99 -24.56
C ASP A 642 -7.52 -16.60 -24.25
N GLN A 643 -7.59 -17.60 -23.37
CA GLN A 643 -8.83 -18.25 -22.90
C GLN A 643 -8.84 -18.34 -21.37
N PHE A 644 -10.03 -18.54 -20.79
CA PHE A 644 -10.16 -18.92 -19.38
C PHE A 644 -10.35 -20.43 -19.28
N ALA A 645 -9.40 -21.13 -18.68
CA ALA A 645 -9.54 -22.56 -18.37
C ALA A 645 -9.73 -22.76 -16.86
N TYR A 646 -10.69 -23.60 -16.50
CA TYR A 646 -10.85 -24.12 -15.14
C TYR A 646 -10.58 -25.62 -15.18
N ILE A 647 -9.53 -26.06 -14.52
CA ILE A 647 -9.17 -27.47 -14.38
C ILE A 647 -9.49 -27.85 -12.94
N THR A 648 -10.36 -28.84 -12.73
CA THR A 648 -10.70 -29.37 -11.41
C THR A 648 -10.37 -30.86 -11.38
N GLN A 649 -9.63 -31.31 -10.37
CA GLN A 649 -9.28 -32.72 -10.15
C GLN A 649 -9.72 -33.19 -8.77
N CYS A 650 -10.23 -34.41 -8.69
CA CYS A 650 -10.58 -35.12 -7.47
C CYS A 650 -10.41 -36.64 -7.65
N ILE A 651 -10.31 -37.39 -6.56
CA ILE A 651 -10.15 -38.85 -6.52
C ILE A 651 -11.44 -39.49 -5.99
N HIS A 652 -12.00 -40.43 -6.73
CA HIS A 652 -13.18 -41.15 -6.28
C HIS A 652 -12.81 -42.08 -5.13
N ARG A 653 -13.40 -41.88 -3.95
CA ARG A 653 -13.05 -42.62 -2.72
C ARG A 653 -13.05 -44.14 -2.91
N GLU A 654 -14.14 -44.68 -3.45
CA GLU A 654 -14.33 -46.13 -3.61
C GLU A 654 -13.51 -46.76 -4.74
N THR A 655 -13.27 -46.04 -5.84
CA THR A 655 -12.66 -46.63 -7.05
C THR A 655 -11.20 -46.25 -7.25
N GLY A 656 -10.69 -45.29 -6.47
CA GLY A 656 -9.36 -44.70 -6.65
C GLY A 656 -9.19 -43.96 -7.99
N LYS A 657 -10.23 -43.88 -8.83
CA LYS A 657 -10.14 -43.24 -10.15
C LYS A 657 -10.07 -41.73 -10.01
N ILE A 658 -9.12 -41.13 -10.73
CA ILE A 658 -9.00 -39.68 -10.86
C ILE A 658 -10.07 -39.18 -11.82
N LYS A 659 -10.80 -38.15 -11.41
CA LYS A 659 -11.76 -37.44 -12.25
C LYS A 659 -11.23 -36.03 -12.51
N THR A 660 -10.93 -35.76 -13.77
CA THR A 660 -10.52 -34.43 -14.25
C THR A 660 -11.66 -33.79 -15.01
N ASN A 661 -12.04 -32.57 -14.63
CA ASN A 661 -12.98 -31.74 -15.35
C ASN A 661 -12.27 -30.48 -15.86
N VAL A 662 -12.23 -30.32 -17.18
CA VAL A 662 -11.67 -29.14 -17.84
C VAL A 662 -12.81 -28.34 -18.45
N LYS A 663 -12.97 -27.09 -18.01
CA LYS A 663 -13.92 -26.14 -18.57
C LYS A 663 -13.17 -24.96 -19.17
N VAL A 664 -13.13 -24.88 -20.49
CA VAL A 664 -12.51 -23.76 -21.21
C VAL A 664 -13.58 -22.79 -21.72
N ARG A 665 -13.36 -21.50 -21.54
CA ARG A 665 -14.22 -20.41 -22.02
C ARG A 665 -13.39 -19.44 -22.88
N PRO A 666 -13.83 -19.09 -24.09
CA PRO A 666 -13.15 -18.09 -24.89
C PRO A 666 -13.21 -16.71 -24.23
N PHE A 667 -12.13 -15.93 -24.35
CA PHE A 667 -12.10 -14.54 -23.90
C PHE A 667 -12.79 -13.64 -24.94
N VAL A 668 -14.12 -13.56 -24.91
CA VAL A 668 -14.86 -12.66 -25.82
C VAL A 668 -14.87 -11.24 -25.23
N LYS A 669 -13.96 -10.38 -25.71
CA LYS A 669 -13.92 -8.96 -25.36
C LYS A 669 -15.13 -8.26 -26.01
N GLY A 670 -16.17 -7.98 -25.23
CA GLY A 670 -17.14 -6.92 -25.57
C GLY A 670 -18.59 -7.29 -25.94
N LYS A 671 -19.05 -8.54 -25.91
CA LYS A 671 -20.52 -8.81 -25.99
C LYS A 671 -20.94 -9.97 -25.09
N ARG A 672 -21.89 -9.70 -24.18
CA ARG A 672 -22.74 -10.74 -23.60
C ARG A 672 -23.57 -11.31 -24.75
N ASN A 673 -23.33 -12.55 -25.16
CA ASN A 673 -24.37 -13.34 -25.82
C ASN A 673 -24.25 -14.82 -25.51
N ALA A 674 -25.42 -15.38 -25.23
CA ALA A 674 -25.71 -16.76 -24.89
C ALA A 674 -25.75 -17.64 -26.15
N GLY A 675 -24.57 -17.93 -26.72
CA GLY A 675 -24.42 -18.94 -27.77
C GLY A 675 -23.56 -20.09 -27.27
N LYS A 676 -24.08 -21.33 -27.29
CA LYS A 676 -23.30 -22.55 -27.03
C LYS A 676 -22.22 -22.70 -28.12
N LEU A 677 -21.02 -22.22 -27.84
CA LEU A 677 -19.83 -22.55 -28.62
C LEU A 677 -19.34 -23.94 -28.21
N ARG A 678 -19.18 -24.84 -29.19
CA ARG A 678 -18.49 -26.13 -29.01
C ARG A 678 -17.00 -25.85 -28.84
N THR A 679 -16.49 -26.10 -27.64
CA THR A 679 -15.05 -26.13 -27.35
C THR A 679 -14.47 -27.44 -27.87
N VAL A 680 -13.47 -27.38 -28.76
CA VAL A 680 -12.60 -28.52 -29.06
C VAL A 680 -11.55 -28.57 -27.95
N ILE A 681 -11.55 -29.64 -27.16
CA ILE A 681 -10.53 -29.89 -26.14
C ILE A 681 -9.39 -30.62 -26.85
N PRO A 682 -8.13 -30.15 -26.80
CA PRO A 682 -7.00 -30.93 -27.29
C PRO A 682 -6.93 -32.26 -26.52
N GLU A 683 -6.82 -33.38 -27.22
CA GLU A 683 -6.48 -34.66 -26.60
C GLU A 683 -5.10 -34.50 -25.94
N GLY A 684 -5.01 -34.49 -24.60
CA GLY A 684 -3.70 -34.36 -23.94
C GLY A 684 -3.65 -33.86 -22.49
N ILE A 685 -4.75 -33.45 -21.84
CA ILE A 685 -4.67 -33.05 -20.42
C ILE A 685 -4.74 -34.29 -19.53
N TYR A 686 -3.57 -34.81 -19.16
CA TYR A 686 -3.42 -35.90 -18.20
C TYR A 686 -3.04 -35.34 -16.82
N GLY A 687 -3.66 -35.86 -15.76
CA GLY A 687 -3.27 -35.60 -14.38
C GLY A 687 -3.12 -36.91 -13.64
N VAL A 688 -2.03 -37.09 -12.90
CA VAL A 688 -1.83 -38.23 -12.00
C VAL A 688 -1.80 -37.68 -10.58
N ALA A 689 -2.65 -38.25 -9.73
CA ALA A 689 -2.70 -38.01 -8.30
C ALA A 689 -2.41 -39.35 -7.62
N LYS A 690 -1.34 -39.41 -6.82
CA LYS A 690 -0.90 -40.61 -6.09
C LYS A 690 -1.25 -40.41 -4.61
N ARG A 691 -1.93 -41.39 -4.01
CA ARG A 691 -2.21 -41.41 -2.57
C ARG A 691 -0.96 -41.87 -1.84
N PHE A 692 -0.32 -41.01 -1.04
CA PHE A 692 0.68 -41.45 -0.08
C PHE A 692 -0.07 -42.13 1.06
N ALA A 693 0.00 -43.46 1.10
CA ALA A 693 -0.69 -44.29 2.06
C ALA A 693 0.30 -44.80 3.10
N ASP A 694 0.88 -43.87 3.85
CA ASP A 694 1.72 -44.18 5.00
C ASP A 694 1.90 -42.92 5.84
N GLY A 695 1.17 -42.89 6.96
CA GLY A 695 1.22 -41.83 7.96
C GLY A 695 2.54 -41.80 8.74
N THR A 696 3.66 -41.59 8.07
CA THR A 696 4.95 -41.29 8.69
C THR A 696 5.72 -40.26 7.86
N GLY A 697 5.67 -39.00 8.31
CA GLY A 697 6.56 -37.90 7.91
C GLY A 697 5.99 -36.90 6.91
#